data_AF-A0A535UTA0-F1
#
_entry.id   AF-A0A535UTA0-F1
#
_cell.length_a   1.000
_cell.length_b   1.000
_cell.length_c   1.000
_cell.angle_alpha   90.00
_cell.angle_beta   90.00
_cell.angle_gamma   90.00
#
_symmetry.space_group_name_H-M   'P 1'
#
loop_
_entity.id
_entity.type
_entity.pdbx_description
1 polymer ?
#
loop_
_entity_poly.entity_id
_entity_poly.type
_entity_poly.pdbx_seq_one_letter_code
_entity_poly.pdbx_strand_id
1 'polypeptide(L)'
;MRRLIRLAAFAALAAAALVPGQAQAQTQASAQAASPANCTLNNGIKHVISIQFDNTHLFRDRANVPSDLEQMPNLLNFMTSNGTLSDNEHTILISHTAGGILTSLTGLYPDRQGITVSNSYGYFKTGTNATAFSSAFKYWTDKVDDVTPTGVNDPNPNMVTTGGLNTPAPWVPYTRAGCDYGAVSTANVVLENTRTTPAGDMTKVFGANSPEWNEAKATPALAQTDFVGIAVHCAVGGGICNTSTHARPDLLPDEPGGYNNFQALFGAKYVNPAITGGANAVNDTNGHPITDPAGNPGFPGFDGALAKNTLGYIAQMQEAGVPITFAYISDAHDNHTLFRASGPGEADYVQQLHDYDQAFGTFFSRLAADGIDKSNTLFVFTADENDHFAGGNSSDGTWSHTFCNVTGGQTCPANQIGEVTQNIKALVPAADLPPAFDIHFDSAPTVYVAGNPAPGNAQVRQFERDLAAAQNVDPYVSSSPSPVMLRIADPVGQKALHMVNADPQRTQTFTYFANPDYFLTTGNTACPTASVPTCVDYHFAYSHGDVTEDIARTWLGFVGPGVKNLGRTSDTWSDHADIRPTILSLLGLKDSYEPDGAALVDFLDTSAVSRELRAHHESLVRLHTVYKEIAAPFGPFAADTLVASTRAIASGSATDDSAYASTESSISSLTSQRDALEAQMRTALTNATFGGPLASEQQLKSMIDQGNQLLDHASALASAS
;
A
#
# COMPACT_ATOMS: atom_id res chain seq x y z
N MET A 1 -21.63 -43.20 -37.23
CA MET A 1 -22.11 -44.60 -37.41
C MET A 1 -21.26 -45.54 -36.56
N ARG A 2 -21.71 -46.80 -36.34
CA ARG A 2 -20.93 -48.04 -36.06
C ARG A 2 -19.46 -47.89 -35.60
N ARG A 3 -19.11 -48.32 -34.36
CA ARG A 3 -18.62 -49.69 -33.95
C ARG A 3 -17.14 -49.96 -34.35
N LEU A 4 -16.30 -50.70 -33.61
CA LEU A 4 -16.49 -51.60 -32.45
C LEU A 4 -15.17 -51.77 -31.63
N ILE A 5 -15.27 -51.64 -30.30
CA ILE A 5 -14.72 -52.47 -29.20
C ILE A 5 -13.89 -53.72 -29.59
N ARG A 6 -12.73 -53.98 -28.94
CA ARG A 6 -12.42 -55.18 -28.07
C ARG A 6 -10.91 -55.40 -27.75
N LEU A 7 -10.45 -56.17 -26.75
CA LEU A 7 -10.86 -56.46 -25.33
C LEU A 7 -9.92 -57.54 -24.72
N ALA A 8 -9.27 -57.31 -23.56
CA ALA A 8 -8.74 -58.32 -22.60
C ALA A 8 -7.97 -57.66 -21.43
N ALA A 9 -7.75 -58.25 -20.24
CA ALA A 9 -8.56 -59.19 -19.42
C ALA A 9 -8.00 -59.28 -17.97
N PHE A 10 -8.89 -59.57 -17.01
CA PHE A 10 -8.74 -60.05 -15.61
C PHE A 10 -7.41 -60.76 -15.20
N ALA A 11 -6.92 -60.75 -13.94
CA ALA A 11 -7.24 -60.06 -12.65
C ALA A 11 -6.07 -60.38 -11.64
N ALA A 12 -6.10 -60.32 -10.28
CA ALA A 12 -7.13 -60.17 -9.23
C ALA A 12 -6.53 -59.83 -7.82
N LEU A 13 -7.41 -59.65 -6.83
CA LEU A 13 -7.24 -59.90 -5.36
C LEU A 13 -6.28 -59.05 -4.49
N ALA A 14 -6.90 -58.03 -3.85
CA ALA A 14 -6.96 -57.78 -2.40
C ALA A 14 -5.73 -57.34 -1.56
N ALA A 15 -5.85 -56.12 -1.01
CA ALA A 15 -5.42 -55.73 0.34
C ALA A 15 -6.48 -54.78 0.94
N ALA A 16 -6.52 -54.61 2.27
CA ALA A 16 -7.58 -53.86 2.96
C ALA A 16 -7.24 -52.37 3.17
N ALA A 17 -8.26 -51.52 3.20
CA ALA A 17 -8.18 -50.14 3.68
C ALA A 17 -9.23 -49.90 4.77
N LEU A 18 -8.85 -49.27 5.88
CA LEU A 18 -9.78 -48.86 6.93
C LEU A 18 -10.45 -47.53 6.57
N VAL A 19 -11.66 -47.32 7.11
CA VAL A 19 -12.42 -46.08 6.91
C VAL A 19 -12.29 -45.18 8.15
N PRO A 20 -11.54 -44.07 8.08
CA PRO A 20 -11.91 -42.85 8.78
C PRO A 20 -13.05 -42.18 8.00
N GLY A 21 -14.05 -41.55 8.59
CA GLY A 21 -14.30 -41.28 10.01
C GLY A 21 -15.29 -40.13 10.05
N GLN A 22 -16.59 -40.43 10.14
CA GLN A 22 -17.63 -39.42 9.92
C GLN A 22 -17.62 -38.36 11.03
N ALA A 23 -17.38 -37.10 10.66
CA ALA A 23 -17.53 -35.97 11.58
C ALA A 23 -19.01 -35.85 12.01
N GLN A 24 -19.27 -36.05 13.30
CA GLN A 24 -20.62 -35.95 13.85
C GLN A 24 -20.96 -34.46 14.06
N ALA A 25 -22.00 -33.98 13.36
CA ALA A 25 -22.54 -32.65 13.61
C ALA A 25 -23.09 -32.56 15.06
N GLN A 26 -22.62 -31.57 15.81
CA GLN A 26 -23.16 -31.30 17.16
C GLN A 26 -24.55 -30.66 17.05
N THR A 27 -25.46 -31.07 17.94
CA THR A 27 -26.86 -30.64 17.95
C THR A 27 -27.02 -29.21 18.43
N GLN A 28 -27.87 -28.44 17.73
CA GLN A 28 -28.22 -27.07 18.10
C GLN A 28 -28.81 -26.98 19.53
N ALA A 29 -28.33 -26.01 20.31
CA ALA A 29 -29.01 -25.54 21.51
C ALA A 29 -30.03 -24.45 21.16
N SER A 30 -31.09 -24.33 21.96
CA SER A 30 -32.23 -23.42 21.71
C SER A 30 -31.87 -21.95 21.87
N ALA A 31 -32.41 -21.10 21.01
CA ALA A 31 -32.21 -19.65 21.05
C ALA A 31 -32.71 -19.01 22.38
N GLN A 32 -31.86 -18.17 22.96
CA GLN A 32 -32.24 -17.12 23.91
C GLN A 32 -31.87 -15.77 23.28
N ALA A 33 -32.60 -14.70 23.63
CA ALA A 33 -32.44 -13.40 22.98
C ALA A 33 -31.03 -12.83 23.20
N ALA A 34 -30.36 -12.44 22.11
CA ALA A 34 -29.05 -11.82 22.17
C ALA A 34 -29.12 -10.45 22.85
N SER A 35 -28.29 -10.27 23.87
CA SER A 35 -27.90 -8.94 24.35
C SER A 35 -26.82 -8.37 23.41
N PRO A 36 -26.63 -7.05 23.32
CA PRO A 36 -25.55 -6.47 22.50
C PRO A 36 -24.20 -7.04 22.95
N ALA A 37 -23.40 -7.48 21.99
CA ALA A 37 -22.05 -7.95 22.23
C ALA A 37 -21.13 -6.74 22.38
N ASN A 38 -20.67 -6.47 23.60
CA ASN A 38 -19.70 -5.41 23.85
C ASN A 38 -18.41 -5.71 23.06
N CYS A 39 -17.92 -4.75 22.29
CA CYS A 39 -16.57 -4.78 21.70
C CYS A 39 -15.55 -5.23 22.77
N THR A 40 -14.89 -6.36 22.52
CA THR A 40 -14.02 -7.02 23.51
C THR A 40 -12.65 -7.25 22.90
N LEU A 41 -11.64 -6.58 23.47
CA LEU A 41 -10.25 -6.58 23.02
C LEU A 41 -9.34 -6.94 24.20
N ASN A 42 -8.16 -7.49 23.90
CA ASN A 42 -7.17 -7.88 24.92
C ASN A 42 -6.38 -6.69 25.49
N ASN A 43 -5.50 -6.98 26.46
CA ASN A 43 -4.49 -6.07 27.02
C ASN A 43 -5.02 -4.78 27.65
N GLY A 44 -6.34 -4.67 27.89
CA GLY A 44 -6.99 -3.47 28.44
C GLY A 44 -7.28 -2.39 27.39
N ILE A 45 -7.00 -2.68 26.12
CA ILE A 45 -7.33 -1.82 24.98
C ILE A 45 -8.86 -1.77 24.84
N LYS A 46 -9.38 -0.59 24.50
CA LYS A 46 -10.79 -0.33 24.18
C LYS A 46 -10.96 0.38 22.85
N HIS A 47 -9.96 1.15 22.45
CA HIS A 47 -9.95 1.98 21.25
C HIS A 47 -8.70 1.69 20.43
N VAL A 48 -8.79 1.80 19.10
CA VAL A 48 -7.67 1.73 18.16
C VAL A 48 -7.76 2.94 17.25
N ILE A 49 -6.67 3.71 17.18
CA ILE A 49 -6.53 4.89 16.34
C ILE A 49 -5.29 4.67 15.47
N SER A 50 -5.50 4.27 14.22
CA SER A 50 -4.42 4.08 13.25
C SER A 50 -4.45 5.22 12.25
N ILE A 51 -3.37 5.98 12.15
CA ILE A 51 -3.26 7.11 11.23
C ILE A 51 -2.05 6.90 10.34
N GLN A 52 -2.34 6.74 9.05
CA GLN A 52 -1.34 6.81 8.00
C GLN A 52 -1.25 8.24 7.48
N PHE A 53 -0.08 8.66 7.08
CA PHE A 53 0.14 9.93 6.37
C PHE A 53 0.60 9.60 4.96
N ASP A 54 0.15 10.38 3.98
CA ASP A 54 0.91 10.51 2.74
C ASP A 54 2.28 11.10 3.08
N ASN A 55 3.34 10.55 2.48
CA ASN A 55 4.66 11.17 2.32
C ASN A 55 5.04 12.16 3.45
N THR A 56 5.33 11.64 4.65
CA THR A 56 5.61 12.45 5.85
C THR A 56 6.94 12.01 6.46
N HIS A 57 7.92 12.91 6.45
CA HIS A 57 9.32 12.57 6.66
C HIS A 57 9.73 12.55 8.15
N LEU A 58 10.30 11.43 8.61
CA LEU A 58 11.09 11.39 9.86
C LEU A 58 12.53 11.86 9.64
N PHE A 59 13.06 11.67 8.43
CA PHE A 59 14.42 12.03 8.01
C PHE A 59 14.45 13.41 7.35
N ARG A 60 15.64 13.98 7.13
CA ARG A 60 15.79 15.35 6.61
C ARG A 60 16.26 15.35 5.16
N ASP A 61 15.41 15.81 4.26
CA ASP A 61 15.71 16.03 2.83
C ASP A 61 16.96 16.88 2.60
N ARG A 62 17.14 17.91 3.44
CA ARG A 62 18.30 18.81 3.40
C ARG A 62 18.74 19.04 4.85
N ALA A 63 19.95 18.62 5.21
CA ALA A 63 20.40 18.44 6.60
C ALA A 63 20.22 19.64 7.57
N ASN A 64 20.14 20.87 7.06
CA ASN A 64 19.94 22.09 7.85
C ASN A 64 18.46 22.44 8.12
N VAL A 65 17.52 21.78 7.42
CA VAL A 65 16.06 21.90 7.62
C VAL A 65 15.62 20.76 8.57
N PRO A 66 14.76 20.99 9.57
CA PRO A 66 14.18 19.91 10.37
C PRO A 66 13.18 19.08 9.56
N SER A 67 13.03 17.79 9.88
CA SER A 67 12.04 16.91 9.22
C SER A 67 10.60 17.23 9.63
N ASP A 68 9.61 16.67 8.93
CA ASP A 68 8.18 16.89 9.23
C ASP A 68 7.83 16.56 10.68
N LEU A 69 8.31 15.42 11.18
CA LEU A 69 8.10 15.04 12.57
C LEU A 69 8.90 15.90 13.56
N GLU A 70 10.06 16.46 13.19
CA GLU A 70 10.73 17.46 14.03
C GLU A 70 9.97 18.80 14.09
N GLN A 71 9.17 19.11 13.07
CA GLN A 71 8.27 20.27 13.01
C GLN A 71 6.88 20.00 13.59
N MET A 72 6.53 18.74 13.85
CA MET A 72 5.32 18.29 14.57
C MET A 72 5.63 17.74 16.00
N PRO A 73 6.18 18.57 16.91
CA PRO A 73 6.59 18.13 18.25
C PRO A 73 5.48 17.53 19.11
N ASN A 74 4.20 17.87 18.95
CA ASN A 74 3.10 17.24 19.69
C ASN A 74 3.01 15.74 19.33
N LEU A 75 3.09 15.41 18.05
CA LEU A 75 3.08 14.02 17.56
C LEU A 75 4.38 13.30 17.91
N LEU A 76 5.54 13.89 17.57
CA LEU A 76 6.85 13.27 17.80
C LEU A 76 7.12 13.02 19.29
N ASN A 77 6.81 13.98 20.17
CA ASN A 77 6.95 13.76 21.62
C ASN A 77 5.88 12.81 22.16
N PHE A 78 4.67 12.76 21.59
CA PHE A 78 3.66 11.77 21.98
C PHE A 78 4.16 10.35 21.72
N MET A 79 4.73 10.07 20.54
CA MET A 79 5.32 8.76 20.25
C MET A 79 6.53 8.46 21.14
N THR A 80 7.55 9.32 21.10
CA THR A 80 8.84 9.06 21.75
C THR A 80 8.83 9.12 23.29
N SER A 81 7.82 9.72 23.91
CA SER A 81 7.69 9.75 25.39
C SER A 81 6.82 8.64 25.97
N ASN A 82 6.03 7.93 25.15
CA ASN A 82 4.94 7.07 25.64
C ASN A 82 4.94 5.65 25.06
N GLY A 83 5.74 5.36 24.04
CA GLY A 83 5.75 4.06 23.37
C GLY A 83 7.04 3.84 22.58
N THR A 84 6.92 3.29 21.38
CA THR A 84 8.04 3.01 20.48
C THR A 84 7.85 3.75 19.16
N LEU A 85 8.89 4.45 18.70
CA LEU A 85 9.03 4.96 17.34
C LEU A 85 10.20 4.21 16.68
N SER A 86 9.88 3.27 15.80
CA SER A 86 10.86 2.69 14.88
C SER A 86 11.23 3.75 13.85
N ASP A 87 12.53 3.94 13.62
CA ASP A 87 13.05 4.63 12.45
C ASP A 87 13.67 3.67 11.42
N ASN A 88 13.39 2.37 11.54
CA ASN A 88 13.88 1.29 10.69
C ASN A 88 12.69 0.45 10.17
N GLU A 89 11.67 1.18 9.71
CA GLU A 89 10.48 0.67 9.02
C GLU A 89 10.62 0.92 7.52
N HIS A 90 10.17 -0.01 6.68
CA HIS A 90 10.21 0.14 5.22
C HIS A 90 8.83 -0.07 4.57
N THR A 91 8.57 0.63 3.46
CA THR A 91 7.34 0.49 2.65
C THR A 91 7.43 -0.69 1.66
N ILE A 92 6.51 -0.79 0.71
CA ILE A 92 6.48 -1.80 -0.36
C ILE A 92 7.08 -1.29 -1.68
N LEU A 93 7.24 -2.19 -2.65
CA LEU A 93 7.71 -1.86 -4.01
C LEU A 93 6.68 -2.30 -5.06
N ILE A 94 6.30 -1.48 -6.05
CA ILE A 94 6.59 -0.03 -6.19
C ILE A 94 5.82 0.73 -5.10
N SER A 95 6.51 1.61 -4.36
CA SER A 95 5.85 2.44 -3.35
C SER A 95 4.93 3.46 -4.05
N HIS A 96 3.65 3.46 -3.66
CA HIS A 96 2.82 4.66 -3.73
C HIS A 96 1.80 4.59 -2.57
N THR A 97 1.18 5.71 -2.19
CA THR A 97 0.02 5.86 -1.26
C THR A 97 -0.84 4.59 -1.09
N ALA A 98 -1.51 4.12 -2.15
CA ALA A 98 -2.51 3.05 -2.09
C ALA A 98 -1.93 1.71 -1.63
N GLY A 99 -0.77 1.32 -2.15
CA GLY A 99 -0.10 0.05 -1.87
C GLY A 99 0.54 0.02 -0.48
N GLY A 100 1.08 1.16 -0.01
CA GLY A 100 1.54 1.33 1.37
C GLY A 100 0.38 1.16 2.36
N ILE A 101 -0.74 1.89 2.13
CA ILE A 101 -1.96 1.76 2.93
C ILE A 101 -2.54 0.34 2.86
N LEU A 102 -2.70 -0.25 1.67
CA LEU A 102 -3.30 -1.58 1.51
C LEU A 102 -2.44 -2.68 2.13
N THR A 103 -1.11 -2.56 2.10
CA THR A 103 -0.20 -3.47 2.81
C THR A 103 -0.35 -3.29 4.32
N SER A 104 -0.32 -2.05 4.82
CA SER A 104 -0.54 -1.71 6.23
C SER A 104 -1.89 -2.22 6.76
N LEU A 105 -2.92 -2.16 5.92
CA LEU A 105 -4.28 -2.62 6.22
C LEU A 105 -4.43 -4.15 6.16
N THR A 106 -3.70 -4.88 5.32
CA THR A 106 -3.90 -6.34 5.09
C THR A 106 -2.79 -7.22 5.64
N GLY A 107 -1.60 -6.68 5.91
CA GLY A 107 -0.43 -7.48 6.24
C GLY A 107 0.00 -8.42 5.11
N LEU A 108 -0.31 -8.11 3.85
CA LEU A 108 0.00 -8.90 2.66
C LEU A 108 0.80 -8.06 1.66
N TYR A 109 1.86 -8.63 1.08
CA TYR A 109 2.65 -7.95 0.06
C TYR A 109 1.85 -7.75 -1.25
N PRO A 110 2.29 -6.82 -2.14
CA PRO A 110 1.51 -6.38 -3.31
C PRO A 110 1.00 -7.50 -4.24
N ASP A 111 1.76 -8.59 -4.41
CA ASP A 111 1.36 -9.77 -5.17
C ASP A 111 0.19 -10.55 -4.56
N ARG A 112 0.06 -10.56 -3.23
CA ARG A 112 -0.99 -11.28 -2.50
C ARG A 112 -2.21 -10.43 -2.17
N GLN A 113 -2.09 -9.11 -2.03
CA GLN A 113 -3.25 -8.20 -1.93
C GLN A 113 -3.82 -7.75 -3.28
N GLY A 114 -3.02 -7.75 -4.35
CA GLY A 114 -3.45 -7.64 -5.74
C GLY A 114 -3.06 -6.35 -6.49
N ILE A 115 -2.55 -5.33 -5.80
CA ILE A 115 -2.18 -4.03 -6.38
C ILE A 115 -0.65 -3.87 -6.40
N THR A 116 0.00 -4.20 -7.53
CA THR A 116 1.48 -4.33 -7.66
C THR A 116 2.21 -3.12 -8.26
N VAL A 117 1.47 -2.10 -8.70
CA VAL A 117 1.99 -0.79 -9.15
C VAL A 117 1.39 0.34 -8.29
N SER A 118 0.83 -0.04 -7.14
CA SER A 118 0.23 0.86 -6.16
C SER A 118 -0.84 1.83 -6.74
N ASN A 119 -0.61 3.14 -6.89
CA ASN A 119 -1.69 4.14 -7.11
C ASN A 119 -2.51 3.93 -8.40
N SER A 120 -1.89 3.49 -9.50
CA SER A 120 -2.60 3.03 -10.70
C SER A 120 -1.78 1.98 -11.43
N TYR A 121 -2.41 1.18 -12.32
CA TYR A 121 -1.72 0.09 -13.00
C TYR A 121 -2.22 -0.12 -14.43
N GLY A 122 -1.31 -0.58 -15.29
CA GLY A 122 -1.65 -1.03 -16.63
C GLY A 122 -2.06 -2.51 -16.67
N TYR A 123 -2.78 -2.90 -17.71
CA TYR A 123 -3.10 -4.29 -18.00
C TYR A 123 -3.34 -4.54 -19.49
N PHE A 124 -3.03 -5.75 -19.95
CA PHE A 124 -3.25 -6.20 -21.32
C PHE A 124 -4.70 -6.68 -21.53
N LYS A 125 -5.42 -6.09 -22.49
CA LYS A 125 -6.82 -6.44 -22.77
C LYS A 125 -6.93 -7.79 -23.48
N THR A 126 -7.53 -8.79 -22.82
CA THR A 126 -7.88 -10.11 -23.39
C THR A 126 -8.31 -10.04 -24.86
N GLY A 127 -7.66 -10.84 -25.71
CA GLY A 127 -8.04 -11.00 -27.12
C GLY A 127 -7.66 -9.82 -28.04
N THR A 128 -6.88 -8.86 -27.56
CA THR A 128 -6.36 -7.74 -28.36
C THR A 128 -4.86 -7.53 -28.10
N ASN A 129 -4.21 -6.68 -28.89
CA ASN A 129 -2.82 -6.29 -28.65
C ASN A 129 -2.68 -5.00 -27.82
N ALA A 130 -3.76 -4.50 -27.20
CA ALA A 130 -3.81 -3.16 -26.59
C ALA A 130 -3.82 -3.19 -25.06
N THR A 131 -3.15 -2.22 -24.46
CA THR A 131 -3.11 -1.95 -23.01
C THR A 131 -4.35 -1.12 -22.58
N ALA A 132 -4.71 -1.14 -21.30
CA ALA A 132 -5.48 -0.11 -20.61
C ALA A 132 -4.88 0.14 -19.22
N PHE A 133 -5.33 1.20 -18.56
CA PHE A 133 -4.91 1.58 -17.22
C PHE A 133 -6.13 1.79 -16.33
N SER A 134 -6.02 1.49 -15.04
CA SER A 134 -7.02 1.86 -14.05
C SER A 134 -6.38 2.31 -12.73
N SER A 135 -7.13 3.11 -11.97
CA SER A 135 -6.79 3.51 -10.61
C SER A 135 -6.91 2.32 -9.65
N ALA A 136 -6.05 2.24 -8.64
CA ALA A 136 -6.24 1.32 -7.53
C ALA A 136 -7.27 1.81 -6.50
N PHE A 137 -7.53 3.12 -6.44
CA PHE A 137 -8.51 3.75 -5.54
C PHE A 137 -9.96 3.43 -6.00
N LYS A 138 -10.56 2.40 -5.41
CA LYS A 138 -11.96 1.94 -5.61
C LYS A 138 -12.47 1.25 -4.34
N TYR A 139 -13.77 1.24 -4.09
CA TYR A 139 -14.31 0.49 -2.96
C TYR A 139 -13.89 -1.01 -2.99
N TRP A 140 -13.65 -1.59 -1.80
CA TRP A 140 -12.94 -2.86 -1.56
C TRP A 140 -13.34 -4.07 -2.43
N THR A 141 -14.58 -4.11 -2.93
CA THR A 141 -15.11 -5.23 -3.72
C THR A 141 -15.27 -4.96 -5.22
N ASP A 142 -14.76 -3.82 -5.70
CA ASP A 142 -14.94 -3.37 -7.07
C ASP A 142 -13.91 -4.00 -8.02
N LYS A 143 -14.04 -3.72 -9.32
CA LYS A 143 -13.34 -4.45 -10.39
C LYS A 143 -12.39 -3.56 -11.19
N VAL A 144 -11.50 -4.19 -11.94
CA VAL A 144 -10.40 -3.50 -12.61
C VAL A 144 -10.85 -2.44 -13.59
N ASP A 145 -11.96 -2.58 -14.31
CA ASP A 145 -12.42 -1.45 -15.13
C ASP A 145 -13.91 -1.36 -15.46
N ASP A 146 -14.36 -0.11 -15.47
CA ASP A 146 -15.71 0.34 -15.74
C ASP A 146 -15.80 1.27 -16.98
N VAL A 147 -14.65 1.60 -17.56
CA VAL A 147 -14.43 2.62 -18.61
C VAL A 147 -15.05 2.31 -19.99
N THR A 148 -15.81 1.21 -20.13
CA THR A 148 -16.57 0.90 -21.36
C THR A 148 -18.07 0.82 -21.07
N PRO A 149 -18.96 1.38 -21.92
CA PRO A 149 -20.41 1.29 -21.72
C PRO A 149 -20.99 -0.13 -21.71
N THR A 150 -20.23 -1.12 -22.20
CA THR A 150 -20.55 -2.55 -22.16
C THR A 150 -20.11 -3.22 -20.86
N GLY A 151 -19.23 -2.58 -20.09
CA GLY A 151 -18.57 -3.11 -18.91
C GLY A 151 -17.35 -3.97 -19.22
N VAL A 152 -16.28 -3.74 -18.45
CA VAL A 152 -15.31 -4.76 -18.03
C VAL A 152 -14.40 -5.35 -19.13
N ASN A 153 -13.15 -4.85 -19.20
CA ASN A 153 -12.08 -5.47 -20.00
C ASN A 153 -11.35 -6.60 -19.21
N ASP A 154 -11.10 -6.39 -17.92
CA ASP A 154 -10.65 -7.41 -16.96
C ASP A 154 -11.79 -7.72 -15.97
N PRO A 155 -12.31 -8.97 -15.94
CA PRO A 155 -13.41 -9.38 -15.08
C PRO A 155 -13.04 -9.66 -13.62
N ASN A 156 -11.78 -9.55 -13.23
CA ASN A 156 -11.31 -9.84 -11.88
C ASN A 156 -11.56 -8.67 -10.91
N PRO A 157 -11.50 -8.91 -9.58
CA PRO A 157 -11.48 -7.85 -8.57
C PRO A 157 -10.33 -6.87 -8.78
N ASN A 158 -10.47 -5.65 -8.27
CA ASN A 158 -9.40 -4.67 -8.18
C ASN A 158 -8.27 -5.25 -7.31
N MET A 159 -8.57 -5.51 -6.04
CA MET A 159 -7.73 -6.27 -5.12
C MET A 159 -7.94 -7.78 -5.35
N VAL A 160 -7.21 -8.33 -6.32
CA VAL A 160 -7.26 -9.77 -6.66
C VAL A 160 -6.24 -10.56 -5.86
N THR A 161 -6.69 -11.60 -5.17
CA THR A 161 -5.81 -12.55 -4.46
C THR A 161 -5.81 -13.94 -5.11
N THR A 162 -5.09 -14.89 -4.50
CA THR A 162 -4.93 -16.26 -4.98
C THR A 162 -6.28 -16.91 -5.32
N GLY A 163 -6.41 -17.41 -6.56
CA GLY A 163 -7.63 -18.02 -7.07
C GLY A 163 -8.60 -17.08 -7.80
N GLY A 164 -8.25 -15.79 -7.95
CA GLY A 164 -9.09 -14.81 -8.66
C GLY A 164 -10.23 -14.23 -7.82
N LEU A 165 -10.15 -14.41 -6.50
CA LEU A 165 -11.12 -13.90 -5.52
C LEU A 165 -10.71 -12.51 -5.03
N ASN A 166 -11.65 -11.81 -4.39
CA ASN A 166 -11.34 -10.55 -3.72
C ASN A 166 -10.46 -10.79 -2.49
N THR A 167 -9.48 -9.93 -2.25
CA THR A 167 -8.71 -9.92 -1.00
C THR A 167 -9.64 -9.75 0.21
N PRO A 168 -9.51 -10.56 1.29
CA PRO A 168 -10.32 -10.43 2.51
C PRO A 168 -10.21 -9.04 3.15
N ALA A 169 -11.27 -8.55 3.77
CA ALA A 169 -11.38 -7.13 4.11
C ALA A 169 -10.85 -6.78 5.52
N PRO A 170 -10.15 -5.64 5.67
CA PRO A 170 -9.33 -5.37 6.86
C PRO A 170 -10.16 -5.10 8.12
N TRP A 171 -11.40 -4.63 7.97
CA TRP A 171 -12.31 -4.33 9.07
C TRP A 171 -12.95 -5.58 9.72
N VAL A 172 -12.89 -6.73 9.05
CA VAL A 172 -13.68 -7.92 9.38
C VAL A 172 -13.35 -8.56 10.75
N PRO A 173 -12.08 -8.65 11.21
CA PRO A 173 -11.79 -9.14 12.55
C PRO A 173 -12.43 -8.29 13.66
N TYR A 174 -12.52 -6.97 13.46
CA TYR A 174 -13.10 -6.03 14.41
C TYR A 174 -14.64 -6.12 14.45
N THR A 175 -15.30 -6.11 13.28
CA THR A 175 -16.78 -6.18 13.23
C THR A 175 -17.29 -7.54 13.71
N ARG A 176 -16.56 -8.63 13.46
CA ARG A 176 -16.81 -9.96 14.05
C ARG A 176 -16.60 -10.00 15.57
N ALA A 177 -15.73 -9.15 16.13
CA ALA A 177 -15.47 -9.04 17.57
C ALA A 177 -16.44 -8.10 18.33
N GLY A 178 -17.45 -7.55 17.66
CA GLY A 178 -18.43 -6.64 18.28
C GLY A 178 -18.02 -5.16 18.26
N CYS A 179 -17.01 -4.80 17.46
CA CYS A 179 -16.46 -3.44 17.38
C CYS A 179 -16.82 -2.77 16.04
N ASP A 180 -17.40 -1.58 16.06
CA ASP A 180 -17.59 -0.76 14.87
C ASP A 180 -16.23 -0.22 14.37
N TYR A 181 -16.06 -0.16 13.05
CA TYR A 181 -14.84 0.27 12.36
C TYR A 181 -15.13 1.52 11.52
N GLY A 182 -14.54 2.66 11.89
CA GLY A 182 -14.62 3.91 11.13
C GLY A 182 -13.40 4.12 10.22
N ALA A 183 -13.61 4.73 9.07
CA ALA A 183 -12.56 5.06 8.11
C ALA A 183 -12.68 6.51 7.61
N VAL A 184 -11.54 7.19 7.52
CA VAL A 184 -11.42 8.57 7.02
C VAL A 184 -10.30 8.63 5.99
N SER A 185 -10.64 8.94 4.74
CA SER A 185 -9.74 9.01 3.57
C SER A 185 -8.92 7.73 3.30
N THR A 186 -9.22 6.62 3.98
CA THR A 186 -8.35 5.44 4.02
C THR A 186 -8.62 4.53 2.82
N ALA A 187 -7.58 4.24 2.02
CA ALA A 187 -7.69 3.59 0.72
C ALA A 187 -8.58 2.33 0.70
N ASN A 188 -9.53 2.31 -0.23
CA ASN A 188 -10.46 1.25 -0.62
C ASN A 188 -11.45 0.78 0.46
N VAL A 189 -11.27 1.15 1.73
CA VAL A 189 -12.27 0.88 2.78
C VAL A 189 -13.40 1.93 2.78
N VAL A 190 -13.12 3.15 2.27
CA VAL A 190 -14.14 4.15 1.95
C VAL A 190 -14.62 3.99 0.49
N LEU A 191 -15.66 4.73 0.09
CA LEU A 191 -15.90 4.95 -1.34
C LEU A 191 -14.87 5.95 -1.83
N GLU A 192 -14.30 5.72 -3.01
CA GLU A 192 -13.15 6.45 -3.54
C GLU A 192 -13.54 7.38 -4.69
N ASN A 193 -14.66 7.10 -5.36
CA ASN A 193 -15.09 7.88 -6.51
C ASN A 193 -16.62 7.90 -6.69
N THR A 194 -17.12 8.89 -7.45
CA THR A 194 -18.55 9.07 -7.72
C THR A 194 -19.03 8.35 -8.99
N ARG A 195 -18.33 7.32 -9.50
CA ARG A 195 -18.65 6.74 -10.82
C ARG A 195 -19.99 6.00 -10.82
N THR A 196 -20.85 6.37 -11.76
CA THR A 196 -22.21 5.81 -11.95
C THR A 196 -22.28 4.73 -13.04
N THR A 197 -21.13 4.15 -13.38
CA THR A 197 -20.91 3.06 -14.34
C THR A 197 -21.27 1.70 -13.73
N PRO A 198 -21.36 0.59 -14.50
CA PRO A 198 -21.78 -0.72 -13.95
C PRO A 198 -20.89 -1.30 -12.85
N ALA A 199 -19.65 -0.82 -12.70
CA ALA A 199 -18.67 -1.28 -11.72
C ALA A 199 -18.00 -0.12 -10.93
N GLY A 200 -18.65 1.05 -10.90
CA GLY A 200 -18.26 2.18 -10.06
C GLY A 200 -19.04 2.20 -8.74
N ASP A 201 -18.40 2.73 -7.69
CA ASP A 201 -18.78 2.65 -6.28
C ASP A 201 -20.26 2.99 -6.04
N MET A 202 -20.73 4.09 -6.65
CA MET A 202 -22.12 4.57 -6.49
C MET A 202 -23.16 3.58 -7.03
N THR A 203 -22.85 2.88 -8.11
CA THR A 203 -23.71 1.80 -8.63
C THR A 203 -23.60 0.56 -7.76
N LYS A 204 -22.41 0.29 -7.19
CA LYS A 204 -22.10 -0.93 -6.44
C LYS A 204 -22.70 -0.94 -5.03
N VAL A 205 -22.70 0.20 -4.34
CA VAL A 205 -23.15 0.33 -2.94
C VAL A 205 -24.60 0.83 -2.82
N PHE A 206 -25.00 1.81 -3.65
CA PHE A 206 -26.36 2.39 -3.59
C PHE A 206 -27.31 1.83 -4.66
N GLY A 207 -26.79 1.25 -5.73
CA GLY A 207 -27.58 0.73 -6.86
C GLY A 207 -27.96 1.81 -7.87
N ALA A 208 -28.03 1.43 -9.15
CA ALA A 208 -28.36 2.35 -10.23
C ALA A 208 -29.77 2.97 -10.08
N ASN A 209 -29.87 4.28 -10.32
CA ASN A 209 -31.07 5.12 -10.15
C ASN A 209 -31.54 5.33 -8.69
N SER A 210 -30.73 4.97 -7.68
CA SER A 210 -30.91 5.44 -6.29
C SER A 210 -30.77 6.97 -6.20
N PRO A 211 -31.31 7.62 -5.16
CA PRO A 211 -31.08 9.06 -4.91
C PRO A 211 -29.60 9.44 -4.99
N GLU A 212 -28.75 8.67 -4.33
CA GLU A 212 -27.29 8.84 -4.24
C GLU A 212 -26.63 8.74 -5.63
N TRP A 213 -27.01 7.72 -6.42
CA TRP A 213 -26.52 7.54 -7.80
C TRP A 213 -27.00 8.65 -8.75
N ASN A 214 -28.23 9.15 -8.57
CA ASN A 214 -28.76 10.25 -9.37
C ASN A 214 -28.07 11.58 -9.03
N GLU A 215 -27.70 11.81 -7.77
CA GLU A 215 -26.95 12.97 -7.31
C GLU A 215 -25.51 12.94 -7.85
N ALA A 216 -24.83 11.79 -7.77
CA ALA A 216 -23.53 11.59 -8.41
C ALA A 216 -23.54 11.83 -9.92
N LYS A 217 -24.64 11.48 -10.61
CA LYS A 217 -24.82 11.74 -12.04
C LYS A 217 -25.14 13.20 -12.38
N ALA A 218 -25.80 13.92 -11.48
CA ALA A 218 -26.24 15.31 -11.72
C ALA A 218 -25.21 16.35 -11.28
N THR A 219 -24.53 16.09 -10.16
CA THR A 219 -23.59 16.99 -9.48
C THR A 219 -22.43 16.17 -8.86
N PRO A 220 -21.49 15.65 -9.68
CA PRO A 220 -20.38 14.82 -9.19
C PRO A 220 -19.58 15.46 -8.05
N ALA A 221 -19.33 16.77 -8.12
CA ALA A 221 -18.58 17.50 -7.09
C ALA A 221 -19.28 17.49 -5.72
N LEU A 222 -20.62 17.59 -5.67
CA LEU A 222 -21.36 17.47 -4.41
C LEU A 222 -21.36 16.01 -3.91
N ALA A 223 -21.48 15.05 -4.82
CA ALA A 223 -21.43 13.63 -4.48
C ALA A 223 -20.07 13.17 -3.96
N GLN A 224 -18.97 13.86 -4.31
CA GLN A 224 -17.66 13.67 -3.70
C GLN A 224 -17.75 14.01 -2.20
N THR A 225 -18.21 15.22 -1.89
CA THR A 225 -18.39 15.73 -0.53
C THR A 225 -19.36 14.90 0.30
N ASP A 226 -20.43 14.40 -0.33
CA ASP A 226 -21.50 13.66 0.35
C ASP A 226 -21.19 12.16 0.53
N PHE A 227 -20.50 11.49 -0.41
CA PHE A 227 -20.39 10.02 -0.46
C PHE A 227 -18.98 9.42 -0.42
N VAL A 228 -17.95 10.18 -0.81
CA VAL A 228 -16.56 9.69 -0.88
C VAL A 228 -15.84 9.93 0.45
N GLY A 229 -14.76 9.20 0.71
CA GLY A 229 -13.78 9.53 1.74
C GLY A 229 -14.16 9.26 3.20
N ILE A 230 -15.41 8.92 3.52
CA ILE A 230 -15.86 8.64 4.90
C ILE A 230 -16.73 7.38 4.94
N ALA A 231 -16.43 6.44 5.84
CA ALA A 231 -17.24 5.24 6.05
C ALA A 231 -17.25 4.76 7.52
N VAL A 232 -18.28 3.98 7.88
CA VAL A 232 -18.31 3.16 9.11
C VAL A 232 -18.87 1.78 8.80
N HIS A 233 -18.07 0.74 9.00
CA HIS A 233 -18.49 -0.67 8.93
C HIS A 233 -18.87 -1.13 10.33
N CYS A 234 -20.15 -1.50 10.50
CA CYS A 234 -20.69 -1.78 11.82
C CYS A 234 -20.57 -3.26 12.21
N ALA A 235 -20.42 -3.47 13.51
CA ALA A 235 -20.29 -4.75 14.17
C ALA A 235 -21.47 -5.71 13.91
N VAL A 236 -21.26 -6.99 14.23
CA VAL A 236 -22.34 -7.97 14.30
C VAL A 236 -23.43 -7.49 15.26
N GLY A 237 -24.66 -7.34 14.76
CA GLY A 237 -25.76 -6.70 15.48
C GLY A 237 -26.03 -5.24 15.09
N GLY A 238 -25.24 -4.65 14.19
CA GLY A 238 -25.53 -3.42 13.46
C GLY A 238 -25.01 -2.12 14.07
N GLY A 239 -24.39 -2.16 15.25
CA GLY A 239 -23.65 -1.02 15.83
C GLY A 239 -24.37 0.33 15.77
N ILE A 240 -23.62 1.38 15.43
CA ILE A 240 -24.12 2.73 15.15
C ILE A 240 -25.00 2.79 13.89
N CYS A 241 -24.82 1.90 12.91
CA CYS A 241 -25.64 1.84 11.70
C CYS A 241 -27.14 1.64 12.00
N ASN A 242 -27.48 0.99 13.12
CA ASN A 242 -28.86 0.87 13.62
C ASN A 242 -29.57 2.22 13.86
N THR A 243 -28.83 3.31 14.01
CA THR A 243 -29.40 4.66 14.19
C THR A 243 -29.92 5.29 12.88
N SER A 244 -29.54 4.73 11.72
CA SER A 244 -29.73 5.36 10.41
C SER A 244 -30.55 4.52 9.45
N THR A 245 -31.57 5.14 8.83
CA THR A 245 -32.33 4.54 7.72
C THR A 245 -31.53 4.47 6.41
N HIS A 246 -30.31 5.01 6.38
CA HIS A 246 -29.41 5.00 5.23
C HIS A 246 -28.29 3.96 5.34
N ALA A 247 -28.29 3.11 6.38
CA ALA A 247 -27.45 1.92 6.44
C ALA A 247 -27.62 1.05 5.17
N ARG A 248 -26.52 0.45 4.71
CA ARG A 248 -26.48 -0.46 3.57
C ARG A 248 -25.91 -1.80 4.02
N PRO A 249 -26.29 -2.92 3.37
CA PRO A 249 -25.57 -4.19 3.54
C PRO A 249 -24.08 -4.02 3.27
N ASP A 250 -23.25 -4.38 4.25
CA ASP A 250 -21.80 -4.46 4.07
C ASP A 250 -21.50 -5.82 3.41
N LEU A 251 -21.22 -5.79 2.11
CA LEU A 251 -21.18 -6.97 1.25
C LEU A 251 -19.75 -7.39 0.91
N LEU A 252 -19.32 -8.52 1.46
CA LEU A 252 -18.06 -9.18 1.12
C LEU A 252 -18.34 -10.61 0.63
N PRO A 253 -18.57 -10.82 -0.68
CA PRO A 253 -18.99 -12.11 -1.22
C PRO A 253 -17.96 -13.24 -1.03
N ASP A 254 -16.68 -12.89 -1.09
CA ASP A 254 -15.55 -13.84 -1.07
C ASP A 254 -14.90 -13.98 0.33
N GLU A 255 -15.36 -13.23 1.35
CA GLU A 255 -14.76 -13.23 2.68
C GLU A 255 -14.78 -14.64 3.32
N PRO A 256 -13.63 -15.22 3.70
CA PRO A 256 -13.58 -16.57 4.23
C PRO A 256 -14.42 -16.74 5.50
N GLY A 257 -15.18 -17.84 5.58
CA GLY A 257 -16.19 -18.07 6.62
C GLY A 257 -17.52 -17.31 6.40
N GLY A 258 -17.57 -16.40 5.43
CA GLY A 258 -18.74 -15.62 5.07
C GLY A 258 -18.96 -14.37 5.93
N TYR A 259 -19.64 -13.39 5.36
CA TYR A 259 -19.89 -12.09 5.97
C TYR A 259 -21.31 -11.62 5.62
N ASN A 260 -22.27 -11.99 6.46
CA ASN A 260 -23.71 -11.81 6.21
C ASN A 260 -24.38 -11.09 7.38
N ASN A 261 -25.34 -10.22 7.07
CA ASN A 261 -26.08 -9.38 8.04
C ASN A 261 -25.26 -8.30 8.76
N PHE A 262 -24.06 -7.99 8.27
CA PHE A 262 -23.34 -6.77 8.62
C PHE A 262 -23.92 -5.58 7.86
N GLN A 263 -23.71 -4.36 8.38
CA GLN A 263 -24.18 -3.11 7.79
C GLN A 263 -23.04 -2.09 7.78
N ALA A 264 -23.08 -1.16 6.84
CA ALA A 264 -22.18 -0.02 6.81
C ALA A 264 -22.93 1.28 6.51
N LEU A 265 -22.33 2.40 6.90
CA LEU A 265 -22.68 3.75 6.47
C LEU A 265 -21.55 4.29 5.60
N PHE A 266 -21.91 4.85 4.45
CA PHE A 266 -20.97 5.40 3.47
C PHE A 266 -21.32 6.87 3.22
N GLY A 267 -20.29 7.70 3.15
CA GLY A 267 -20.43 9.13 2.91
C GLY A 267 -20.64 9.96 4.16
N ALA A 268 -20.04 11.15 4.18
CA ALA A 268 -20.26 12.15 5.21
C ALA A 268 -21.76 12.50 5.35
N LYS A 269 -22.53 12.49 4.25
CA LYS A 269 -23.99 12.70 4.22
C LYS A 269 -24.76 11.81 5.20
N TYR A 270 -24.27 10.59 5.45
CA TYR A 270 -24.93 9.60 6.30
C TYR A 270 -24.14 9.23 7.56
N VAL A 271 -22.82 9.38 7.55
CA VAL A 271 -21.97 9.20 8.74
C VAL A 271 -22.07 10.39 9.69
N ASN A 272 -22.00 11.63 9.21
CA ASN A 272 -22.05 12.84 10.04
C ASN A 272 -23.27 12.87 10.99
N PRO A 273 -24.51 12.71 10.52
CA PRO A 273 -25.67 12.72 11.42
C PRO A 273 -25.69 11.53 12.39
N ALA A 274 -25.05 10.40 12.08
CA ALA A 274 -24.94 9.29 13.00
C ALA A 274 -23.95 9.58 14.15
N ILE A 275 -22.76 10.09 13.85
CA ILE A 275 -21.70 10.34 14.86
C ILE A 275 -21.85 11.68 15.62
N THR A 276 -22.70 12.59 15.16
CA THR A 276 -22.93 13.90 15.82
C THR A 276 -24.29 14.02 16.52
N GLY A 277 -25.14 12.99 16.45
CA GLY A 277 -26.51 13.06 16.98
C GLY A 277 -27.47 13.90 16.12
N GLY A 278 -27.20 14.00 14.81
CA GLY A 278 -28.11 14.60 13.82
C GLY A 278 -27.63 15.89 13.14
N ALA A 279 -26.36 16.28 13.31
CA ALA A 279 -25.78 17.39 12.54
C ALA A 279 -25.18 16.90 11.21
N ASN A 280 -25.28 17.72 10.17
CA ASN A 280 -24.78 17.38 8.82
C ASN A 280 -23.26 17.56 8.69
N ALA A 281 -22.58 18.08 9.71
CA ALA A 281 -21.16 18.43 9.69
C ALA A 281 -20.47 17.91 10.96
N VAL A 282 -19.28 17.35 10.80
CA VAL A 282 -18.30 17.23 11.90
C VAL A 282 -17.51 18.53 11.98
N ASN A 283 -17.02 18.88 13.18
CA ASN A 283 -16.10 20.00 13.35
C ASN A 283 -14.63 19.55 13.29
N ASP A 284 -13.78 20.36 12.65
CA ASP A 284 -12.32 20.23 12.67
C ASP A 284 -11.77 20.44 14.09
N THR A 285 -10.46 20.22 14.29
CA THR A 285 -9.81 20.44 15.59
C THR A 285 -9.90 21.89 16.08
N ASN A 286 -10.19 22.87 15.22
CA ASN A 286 -10.40 24.28 15.59
C ASN A 286 -11.84 24.58 16.01
N GLY A 287 -12.76 23.61 15.90
CA GLY A 287 -14.19 23.78 16.19
C GLY A 287 -14.98 24.40 15.03
N HIS A 288 -14.47 24.36 13.80
CA HIS A 288 -15.17 24.83 12.60
C HIS A 288 -15.78 23.65 11.83
N PRO A 289 -17.02 23.76 11.30
CA PRO A 289 -17.61 22.72 10.47
C PRO A 289 -16.74 22.39 9.25
N ILE A 290 -16.46 21.11 9.02
CA ILE A 290 -15.70 20.63 7.88
C ILE A 290 -16.57 20.71 6.62
N THR A 291 -16.06 21.37 5.58
CA THR A 291 -16.71 21.55 4.28
C THR A 291 -15.75 21.27 3.14
N ASP A 292 -16.29 21.03 1.95
CA ASP A 292 -15.55 21.14 0.69
C ASP A 292 -15.16 22.60 0.37
N PRO A 293 -14.33 22.84 -0.68
CA PRO A 293 -13.96 24.19 -1.11
C PRO A 293 -15.13 25.07 -1.62
N ALA A 294 -16.32 24.51 -1.83
CA ALA A 294 -17.53 25.25 -2.19
C ALA A 294 -18.41 25.59 -0.96
N GLY A 295 -18.04 25.11 0.24
CA GLY A 295 -18.75 25.34 1.49
C GLY A 295 -19.88 24.34 1.78
N ASN A 296 -19.97 23.21 1.05
CA ASN A 296 -20.91 22.14 1.38
C ASN A 296 -20.35 21.31 2.54
N PRO A 297 -21.10 21.06 3.63
CA PRO A 297 -20.62 20.23 4.73
C PRO A 297 -20.43 18.77 4.32
N GLY A 298 -19.28 18.17 4.65
CA GLY A 298 -19.02 16.77 4.32
C GLY A 298 -17.53 16.40 4.29
N PHE A 299 -17.16 15.55 3.34
CA PHE A 299 -15.78 15.19 3.03
C PHE A 299 -15.09 16.33 2.26
N PRO A 300 -13.94 16.85 2.70
CA PRO A 300 -13.31 18.03 2.07
C PRO A 300 -12.59 17.74 0.74
N GLY A 301 -12.47 16.47 0.34
CA GLY A 301 -11.56 16.01 -0.71
C GLY A 301 -10.29 15.38 -0.12
N PHE A 302 -9.50 14.68 -0.94
CA PHE A 302 -8.26 14.02 -0.48
C PHE A 302 -7.15 15.05 -0.21
N ASP A 303 -6.97 16.00 -1.11
CA ASP A 303 -6.24 17.29 -0.95
C ASP A 303 -6.72 18.09 0.28
N GLY A 304 -7.95 17.80 0.74
CA GLY A 304 -8.60 18.39 1.91
C GLY A 304 -8.44 17.58 3.20
N ALA A 305 -7.77 16.42 3.17
CA ALA A 305 -7.58 15.52 4.31
C ALA A 305 -6.50 15.98 5.31
N LEU A 306 -6.23 17.29 5.33
CA LEU A 306 -5.37 17.98 6.29
C LEU A 306 -5.64 17.51 7.73
N ALA A 307 -4.59 17.39 8.54
CA ALA A 307 -4.66 16.80 9.88
C ALA A 307 -5.83 17.33 10.74
N LYS A 308 -6.10 18.65 10.72
CA LYS A 308 -7.22 19.26 11.45
C LYS A 308 -8.61 18.68 11.11
N ASN A 309 -8.82 18.27 9.86
CA ASN A 309 -10.10 17.74 9.37
C ASN A 309 -10.20 16.25 9.73
N THR A 310 -9.18 15.47 9.38
CA THR A 310 -9.10 14.03 9.67
C THR A 310 -9.17 13.75 11.16
N LEU A 311 -8.37 14.45 11.99
CA LEU A 311 -8.39 14.28 13.44
C LEU A 311 -9.72 14.74 14.07
N GLY A 312 -10.41 15.71 13.47
CA GLY A 312 -11.77 16.10 13.86
C GLY A 312 -12.79 14.97 13.66
N TYR A 313 -12.73 14.29 12.50
CA TYR A 313 -13.53 13.10 12.21
C TYR A 313 -13.20 11.92 13.13
N ILE A 314 -11.92 11.61 13.32
CA ILE A 314 -11.48 10.48 14.15
C ILE A 314 -11.92 10.66 15.62
N ALA A 315 -11.76 11.87 16.18
CA ALA A 315 -12.27 12.15 17.53
C ALA A 315 -13.79 11.99 17.61
N GLN A 316 -14.53 12.53 16.63
CA GLN A 316 -15.99 12.43 16.61
C GLN A 316 -16.50 11.00 16.48
N MET A 317 -15.82 10.14 15.72
CA MET A 317 -16.13 8.71 15.61
C MET A 317 -15.91 7.99 16.95
N GLN A 318 -14.76 8.22 17.60
CA GLN A 318 -14.43 7.62 18.89
C GLN A 318 -15.41 8.04 20.00
N GLU A 319 -15.76 9.32 20.08
CA GLU A 319 -16.78 9.88 20.99
C GLU A 319 -18.18 9.28 20.73
N ALA A 320 -18.53 9.01 19.48
CA ALA A 320 -19.80 8.40 19.08
C ALA A 320 -19.88 6.89 19.38
N GLY A 321 -18.81 6.28 19.87
CA GLY A 321 -18.75 4.85 20.18
C GLY A 321 -18.36 3.97 19.00
N VAL A 322 -17.60 4.49 18.03
CA VAL A 322 -16.89 3.71 17.00
C VAL A 322 -15.45 3.50 17.48
N PRO A 323 -15.13 2.37 18.16
CA PRO A 323 -13.88 2.22 18.90
C PRO A 323 -12.65 1.98 18.01
N ILE A 324 -12.83 1.47 16.79
CA ILE A 324 -11.74 1.22 15.85
C ILE A 324 -11.83 2.28 14.76
N THR A 325 -10.81 3.10 14.58
CA THR A 325 -10.81 4.18 13.59
C THR A 325 -9.47 4.23 12.84
N PHE A 326 -9.55 4.12 11.52
CA PHE A 326 -8.42 4.26 10.61
C PHE A 326 -8.53 5.58 9.84
N ALA A 327 -7.41 6.24 9.62
CA ALA A 327 -7.33 7.56 9.01
C ALA A 327 -6.15 7.67 8.05
N TYR A 328 -6.33 8.49 7.01
CA TYR A 328 -5.27 9.03 6.17
C TYR A 328 -5.23 10.56 6.32
N ILE A 329 -4.03 11.11 6.38
CA ILE A 329 -3.76 12.55 6.35
C ILE A 329 -2.98 12.84 5.07
N SER A 330 -3.41 13.85 4.30
CA SER A 330 -2.71 14.30 3.10
C SER A 330 -1.34 14.90 3.43
N ASP A 331 -0.46 14.95 2.43
CA ASP A 331 0.90 15.45 2.54
C ASP A 331 0.99 16.88 3.10
N ALA A 332 2.21 17.29 3.48
CA ALA A 332 2.50 18.64 3.93
C ALA A 332 3.26 19.47 2.88
N HIS A 333 3.51 18.91 1.70
CA HIS A 333 4.55 19.31 0.75
C HIS A 333 3.96 20.11 -0.41
N ASP A 334 2.77 19.76 -0.88
CA ASP A 334 2.06 20.40 -1.98
C ASP A 334 1.16 21.56 -1.49
N ASN A 335 1.31 22.73 -2.13
CA ASN A 335 0.43 23.86 -1.92
C ASN A 335 -0.69 23.86 -2.97
N HIS A 336 -1.78 23.14 -2.69
CA HIS A 336 -2.95 23.06 -3.57
C HIS A 336 -3.69 24.42 -3.78
N THR A 337 -3.32 25.49 -3.06
CA THR A 337 -3.83 26.87 -3.30
C THR A 337 -2.99 27.65 -4.31
N LEU A 338 -1.67 27.41 -4.34
CA LEU A 338 -0.74 27.99 -5.32
C LEU A 338 -0.51 27.10 -6.54
N PHE A 339 -0.95 25.83 -6.48
CA PHE A 339 -0.72 24.79 -7.47
C PHE A 339 0.78 24.57 -7.73
N ARG A 340 1.49 24.12 -6.69
CA ARG A 340 2.93 23.77 -6.74
C ARG A 340 3.33 22.90 -5.55
N ALA A 341 4.40 22.13 -5.71
CA ALA A 341 5.19 21.62 -4.61
C ALA A 341 5.92 22.74 -3.85
N SER A 342 6.29 22.45 -2.60
CA SER A 342 6.99 23.36 -1.69
C SER A 342 8.30 22.75 -1.21
N GLY A 343 9.40 23.49 -1.32
CA GLY A 343 10.72 22.93 -1.03
C GLY A 343 11.04 22.91 0.47
N PRO A 344 11.94 22.04 0.95
CA PRO A 344 12.31 21.95 2.36
C PRO A 344 12.64 23.32 2.97
N GLY A 345 11.93 23.67 4.04
CA GLY A 345 12.07 24.93 4.78
C GLY A 345 11.35 26.13 4.17
N GLU A 346 10.55 25.95 3.11
CA GLU A 346 9.73 27.03 2.54
C GLU A 346 8.59 27.43 3.49
N ALA A 347 8.26 28.73 3.51
CA ALA A 347 7.48 29.32 4.61
C ALA A 347 6.02 28.83 4.71
N ASP A 348 5.41 28.35 3.63
CA ASP A 348 4.07 27.77 3.62
C ASP A 348 4.06 26.29 4.04
N TYR A 349 5.03 25.49 3.60
CA TYR A 349 5.26 24.12 4.08
C TYR A 349 5.51 24.09 5.61
N VAL A 350 6.40 24.97 6.10
CA VAL A 350 6.65 25.13 7.56
C VAL A 350 5.38 25.55 8.32
N GLN A 351 4.50 26.36 7.69
CA GLN A 351 3.20 26.72 8.29
C GLN A 351 2.21 25.54 8.30
N GLN A 352 2.15 24.73 7.24
CA GLN A 352 1.28 23.55 7.14
C GLN A 352 1.63 22.51 8.21
N LEU A 353 2.92 22.23 8.41
CA LEU A 353 3.42 21.34 9.47
C LEU A 353 3.11 21.87 10.87
N HIS A 354 3.28 23.17 11.10
CA HIS A 354 2.89 23.81 12.36
C HIS A 354 1.37 23.72 12.63
N ASP A 355 0.54 23.85 11.59
CA ASP A 355 -0.91 23.74 11.73
C ASP A 355 -1.35 22.28 11.94
N TYR A 356 -0.61 21.30 11.38
CA TYR A 356 -0.76 19.88 11.70
C TYR A 356 -0.35 19.60 13.16
N ASP A 357 0.73 20.19 13.65
CA ASP A 357 1.19 20.08 15.05
C ASP A 357 0.12 20.56 16.05
N GLN A 358 -0.48 21.74 15.78
CA GLN A 358 -1.58 22.26 16.59
C GLN A 358 -2.83 21.38 16.55
N ALA A 359 -3.12 20.76 15.39
CA ALA A 359 -4.19 19.77 15.28
C ALA A 359 -3.93 18.55 16.17
N PHE A 360 -2.71 18.00 16.18
CA PHE A 360 -2.34 16.88 17.07
C PHE A 360 -2.40 17.24 18.56
N GLY A 361 -1.84 18.39 18.96
CA GLY A 361 -1.92 18.86 20.35
C GLY A 361 -3.37 19.04 20.83
N THR A 362 -4.25 19.52 19.96
CA THR A 362 -5.68 19.68 20.24
C THR A 362 -6.43 18.34 20.26
N PHE A 363 -6.11 17.44 19.33
CA PHE A 363 -6.69 16.10 19.23
C PHE A 363 -6.42 15.24 20.47
N PHE A 364 -5.16 15.15 20.92
CA PHE A 364 -4.82 14.43 22.15
C PHE A 364 -5.48 15.05 23.39
N SER A 365 -5.62 16.39 23.42
CA SER A 365 -6.31 17.10 24.50
C SER A 365 -7.82 16.84 24.52
N ARG A 366 -8.45 16.74 23.33
CA ARG A 366 -9.88 16.40 23.15
C ARG A 366 -10.17 14.98 23.63
N LEU A 367 -9.49 13.98 23.08
CA LEU A 367 -9.68 12.58 23.45
C LEU A 367 -9.44 12.33 24.96
N ALA A 368 -8.41 12.94 25.54
CA ALA A 368 -8.11 12.79 26.97
C ALA A 368 -9.19 13.40 27.88
N ALA A 369 -9.96 14.39 27.42
CA ALA A 369 -11.07 14.96 28.18
C ALA A 369 -12.23 13.97 28.36
N ASP A 370 -12.48 13.13 27.35
CA ASP A 370 -13.48 12.05 27.37
C ASP A 370 -12.90 10.71 27.88
N GLY A 371 -11.64 10.70 28.34
CA GLY A 371 -10.98 9.53 28.94
C GLY A 371 -10.47 8.49 27.92
N ILE A 372 -10.26 8.91 26.67
CA ILE A 372 -9.65 8.13 25.59
C ILE A 372 -8.18 8.55 25.52
N ASP A 373 -7.27 7.73 26.07
CA ASP A 373 -5.84 8.04 26.11
C ASP A 373 -4.95 6.79 26.01
N LYS A 374 -3.63 6.98 26.07
CA LYS A 374 -2.60 5.93 26.00
C LYS A 374 -2.74 4.79 27.04
N SER A 375 -3.62 4.92 28.05
CA SER A 375 -3.91 3.88 29.04
C SER A 375 -5.07 2.94 28.64
N ASN A 376 -5.85 3.28 27.62
CA ASN A 376 -6.93 2.44 27.08
C ASN A 376 -7.02 2.41 25.54
N THR A 377 -6.17 3.15 24.84
CA THR A 377 -6.15 3.28 23.38
C THR A 377 -4.82 2.79 22.81
N LEU A 378 -4.88 2.00 21.74
CA LEU A 378 -3.74 1.71 20.90
C LEU A 378 -3.70 2.75 19.77
N PHE A 379 -2.71 3.63 19.81
CA PHE A 379 -2.38 4.54 18.72
C PHE A 379 -1.29 3.91 17.83
N VAL A 380 -1.48 4.05 16.52
CA VAL A 380 -0.52 3.64 15.49
C VAL A 380 -0.35 4.80 14.52
N PHE A 381 0.90 5.14 14.20
CA PHE A 381 1.26 6.22 13.29
C PHE A 381 2.37 5.75 12.35
N THR A 382 2.24 6.01 11.06
CA THR A 382 3.26 5.72 10.04
C THR A 382 2.98 6.55 8.79
N ALA A 383 3.93 6.67 7.87
CA ALA A 383 3.62 7.08 6.52
C ALA A 383 3.23 5.85 5.66
N ASP A 384 2.60 6.03 4.51
CA ASP A 384 2.47 4.97 3.48
C ASP A 384 3.72 4.82 2.61
N GLU A 385 4.50 5.88 2.48
CA GLU A 385 5.85 5.88 1.93
C GLU A 385 6.68 7.08 2.43
N ASN A 386 7.86 7.25 1.85
CA ASN A 386 8.68 8.45 1.96
C ASN A 386 9.06 8.84 0.53
N ASP A 387 9.33 10.12 0.25
CA ASP A 387 9.64 10.57 -1.10
C ASP A 387 11.09 11.08 -1.24
N HIS A 388 11.59 11.03 -2.47
CA HIS A 388 12.80 11.75 -2.84
C HIS A 388 12.46 13.20 -3.22
N PHE A 389 12.99 14.18 -2.48
CA PHE A 389 12.87 15.59 -2.86
C PHE A 389 13.79 15.96 -4.04
N ALA A 390 13.22 15.91 -5.25
CA ALA A 390 13.80 16.30 -6.52
C ALA A 390 13.98 17.83 -6.60
N GLY A 391 15.21 18.29 -6.44
CA GLY A 391 15.49 19.71 -6.32
C GLY A 391 16.94 20.06 -5.98
N GLY A 392 17.30 21.31 -6.24
CA GLY A 392 18.62 21.85 -5.97
C GLY A 392 18.88 22.12 -4.48
N ASN A 393 19.54 23.24 -4.20
CA ASN A 393 19.95 23.64 -2.86
C ASN A 393 19.45 25.05 -2.52
N SER A 394 18.69 25.15 -1.43
CA SER A 394 18.39 26.41 -0.76
C SER A 394 18.98 26.40 0.66
N SER A 395 19.43 27.57 1.13
CA SER A 395 20.01 27.75 2.48
C SER A 395 19.12 28.59 3.40
N ASP A 396 18.02 29.14 2.89
CA ASP A 396 17.10 30.03 3.59
C ASP A 396 15.60 29.73 3.35
N GLY A 397 15.29 28.61 2.69
CA GLY A 397 13.92 28.21 2.36
C GLY A 397 13.37 28.84 1.07
N THR A 398 14.13 29.69 0.37
CA THR A 398 13.70 30.30 -0.90
C THR A 398 13.93 29.34 -2.08
N TRP A 399 12.88 28.98 -2.81
CA TRP A 399 12.94 28.09 -3.98
C TRP A 399 12.48 28.79 -5.27
N SER A 400 12.92 28.30 -6.43
CA SER A 400 12.64 28.90 -7.74
C SER A 400 11.53 28.14 -8.48
N HIS A 401 10.29 28.55 -8.22
CA HIS A 401 9.05 28.04 -8.84
C HIS A 401 8.93 28.47 -10.31
N THR A 402 9.77 27.88 -11.15
CA THR A 402 9.90 28.18 -12.58
C THR A 402 10.30 26.93 -13.33
N PHE A 403 9.67 26.63 -14.47
CA PHE A 403 10.12 25.56 -15.35
C PHE A 403 11.55 25.80 -15.88
N CYS A 404 12.32 24.71 -16.08
CA CYS A 404 13.65 24.78 -16.69
C CYS A 404 13.76 23.89 -17.95
N ASN A 405 14.04 24.47 -19.11
CA ASN A 405 14.15 23.75 -20.38
C ASN A 405 15.53 23.09 -20.55
N VAL A 406 15.72 21.93 -19.92
CA VAL A 406 16.97 21.16 -19.94
C VAL A 406 17.37 20.78 -21.37
N THR A 407 16.44 20.29 -22.22
CA THR A 407 16.77 19.98 -23.63
C THR A 407 17.20 21.21 -24.43
N GLY A 408 16.71 22.40 -24.07
CA GLY A 408 17.10 23.67 -24.66
C GLY A 408 18.49 24.17 -24.26
N GLY A 409 19.19 23.45 -23.38
CA GLY A 409 20.48 23.87 -22.82
C GLY A 409 20.35 25.01 -21.80
N GLN A 410 19.17 25.19 -21.20
CA GLN A 410 18.98 26.16 -20.11
C GLN A 410 19.75 25.70 -18.86
N THR A 411 20.55 26.59 -18.28
CA THR A 411 21.08 26.38 -16.93
C THR A 411 19.97 26.70 -15.92
N CYS A 412 19.59 25.72 -15.11
CA CYS A 412 18.58 25.92 -14.07
C CYS A 412 19.16 26.72 -12.89
N PRO A 413 18.33 27.47 -12.13
CA PRO A 413 18.70 28.07 -10.86
C PRO A 413 19.30 27.05 -9.88
N ALA A 414 20.25 27.48 -9.03
CA ALA A 414 20.85 26.60 -8.03
C ALA A 414 19.84 26.15 -6.94
N ASN A 415 18.80 26.95 -6.72
CA ASN A 415 17.63 26.66 -5.88
C ASN A 415 16.38 26.34 -6.73
N GLN A 416 16.57 25.78 -7.93
CA GLN A 416 15.48 25.17 -8.68
C GLN A 416 14.85 24.03 -7.86
N ILE A 417 13.53 23.88 -8.00
CA ILE A 417 12.72 22.82 -7.40
C ILE A 417 11.95 22.11 -8.52
N GLY A 418 11.72 20.81 -8.39
CA GLY A 418 10.81 20.07 -9.25
C GLY A 418 11.41 18.83 -9.91
N GLU A 419 10.56 17.88 -10.26
CA GLU A 419 10.92 16.69 -11.03
C GLU A 419 11.55 17.05 -12.39
N VAL A 420 12.46 16.21 -12.88
CA VAL A 420 13.03 16.28 -14.22
C VAL A 420 12.14 15.46 -15.17
N THR A 421 11.00 16.03 -15.56
CA THR A 421 10.05 15.33 -16.45
C THR A 421 10.70 14.98 -17.79
N GLN A 422 10.73 13.70 -18.15
CA GLN A 422 11.48 13.16 -19.28
C GLN A 422 10.64 12.25 -20.19
N ASN A 423 10.68 12.50 -21.49
CA ASN A 423 10.09 11.63 -22.52
C ASN A 423 10.95 10.36 -22.72
N ILE A 424 10.47 9.20 -22.26
CA ILE A 424 11.19 7.93 -22.38
C ILE A 424 11.52 7.56 -23.85
N LYS A 425 10.68 7.98 -24.82
CA LYS A 425 10.90 7.73 -26.26
C LYS A 425 12.04 8.56 -26.85
N ALA A 426 12.51 9.59 -26.15
CA ALA A 426 13.65 10.40 -26.57
C ALA A 426 14.99 9.87 -26.02
N LEU A 427 14.97 8.89 -25.10
CA LEU A 427 16.16 8.24 -24.56
C LEU A 427 16.72 7.13 -25.48
N VAL A 428 15.88 6.61 -26.39
CA VAL A 428 16.14 5.42 -27.22
C VAL A 428 16.12 5.78 -28.70
N PRO A 429 16.95 5.16 -29.57
CA PRO A 429 16.88 5.42 -31.00
C PRO A 429 15.52 5.02 -31.60
N ALA A 430 14.95 5.90 -32.43
CA ALA A 430 13.59 5.71 -32.98
C ALA A 430 13.43 4.52 -33.95
N ALA A 431 14.51 3.79 -34.27
CA ALA A 431 14.47 2.55 -35.04
C ALA A 431 14.28 1.29 -34.17
N ASP A 432 14.66 1.38 -32.89
CA ASP A 432 14.74 0.25 -31.95
C ASP A 432 13.54 0.20 -30.99
N LEU A 433 12.82 1.33 -30.85
CA LEU A 433 11.53 1.42 -30.14
C LEU A 433 10.51 0.35 -30.61
N PRO A 434 9.73 -0.26 -29.70
CA PRO A 434 8.61 -1.12 -30.08
C PRO A 434 7.56 -0.39 -30.93
N PRO A 435 6.83 -1.07 -31.84
CA PRO A 435 5.87 -0.42 -32.74
C PRO A 435 4.69 0.24 -32.01
N ALA A 436 4.36 -0.27 -30.81
CA ALA A 436 3.50 0.36 -29.83
C ALA A 436 3.87 -0.15 -28.43
N PHE A 437 3.89 0.75 -27.45
CA PHE A 437 3.96 0.47 -26.03
C PHE A 437 3.37 1.66 -25.27
N ASP A 438 2.84 1.39 -24.08
CA ASP A 438 2.40 2.39 -23.11
C ASP A 438 3.15 2.15 -21.79
N ILE A 439 3.16 3.14 -20.88
CA ILE A 439 3.80 3.02 -19.55
C ILE A 439 2.89 3.63 -18.46
N HIS A 440 3.02 3.19 -17.21
CA HIS A 440 2.64 4.01 -16.05
C HIS A 440 3.64 5.18 -15.96
N PHE A 441 3.17 6.43 -15.91
CA PHE A 441 4.06 7.59 -15.89
C PHE A 441 4.56 7.77 -14.46
N ASP A 442 5.88 7.75 -14.25
CA ASP A 442 6.46 7.46 -12.94
C ASP A 442 7.96 7.76 -12.86
N SER A 443 8.53 7.77 -11.65
CA SER A 443 9.98 7.57 -11.45
C SER A 443 10.37 6.12 -11.78
N ALA A 444 9.50 5.17 -11.40
CA ALA A 444 9.66 3.72 -11.55
C ALA A 444 8.70 3.12 -12.62
N PRO A 445 8.69 3.59 -13.88
CA PRO A 445 7.60 3.31 -14.80
C PRO A 445 7.50 1.83 -15.19
N THR A 446 6.30 1.29 -15.03
CA THR A 446 5.93 -0.03 -15.55
C THR A 446 5.59 0.05 -17.03
N VAL A 447 6.24 -0.76 -17.86
CA VAL A 447 6.20 -0.70 -19.32
C VAL A 447 5.40 -1.85 -19.91
N TYR A 448 4.43 -1.53 -20.77
CA TYR A 448 3.51 -2.49 -21.38
C TYR A 448 3.67 -2.50 -22.91
N VAL A 449 4.45 -3.44 -23.43
CA VAL A 449 4.69 -3.57 -24.88
C VAL A 449 3.51 -4.27 -25.56
N ALA A 450 3.01 -3.69 -26.66
CA ALA A 450 1.78 -4.12 -27.29
C ALA A 450 1.80 -5.59 -27.75
N GLY A 451 0.76 -6.34 -27.36
CA GLY A 451 0.63 -7.78 -27.63
C GLY A 451 1.24 -8.71 -26.59
N ASN A 452 1.70 -8.19 -25.43
CA ASN A 452 2.30 -8.94 -24.33
C ASN A 452 3.39 -9.95 -24.79
N PRO A 453 4.51 -9.46 -25.36
CA PRO A 453 5.62 -10.30 -25.77
C PRO A 453 6.30 -10.96 -24.56
N ALA A 454 6.68 -12.24 -24.71
CA ALA A 454 7.50 -12.92 -23.70
C ALA A 454 8.89 -12.25 -23.56
N PRO A 455 9.53 -12.29 -22.37
CA PRO A 455 10.73 -11.47 -22.08
C PRO A 455 11.89 -11.64 -23.05
N GLY A 456 12.18 -12.89 -23.47
CA GLY A 456 13.18 -13.20 -24.50
C GLY A 456 12.84 -12.76 -25.94
N ASN A 457 11.92 -11.80 -26.14
CA ASN A 457 11.62 -11.22 -27.44
C ASN A 457 12.73 -10.25 -27.86
N ALA A 458 13.36 -10.49 -29.00
CA ALA A 458 14.51 -9.71 -29.47
C ALA A 458 14.30 -8.19 -29.57
N GLN A 459 13.07 -7.70 -29.79
CA GLN A 459 12.79 -6.26 -29.79
C GLN A 459 12.61 -5.68 -28.37
N VAL A 460 12.03 -6.46 -27.45
CA VAL A 460 11.95 -6.09 -26.03
C VAL A 460 13.36 -6.04 -25.44
N ARG A 461 14.14 -7.11 -25.63
CA ARG A 461 15.55 -7.21 -25.23
C ARG A 461 16.42 -6.09 -25.80
N GLN A 462 16.11 -5.56 -26.98
CA GLN A 462 16.82 -4.41 -27.53
C GLN A 462 16.41 -3.10 -26.85
N PHE A 463 15.10 -2.83 -26.73
CA PHE A 463 14.57 -1.65 -26.05
C PHE A 463 15.05 -1.54 -24.59
N GLU A 464 15.08 -2.66 -23.86
CA GLU A 464 15.62 -2.76 -22.50
C GLU A 464 17.11 -2.40 -22.42
N ARG A 465 17.94 -2.92 -23.34
CA ARG A 465 19.37 -2.58 -23.41
C ARG A 465 19.61 -1.11 -23.73
N ASP A 466 18.82 -0.53 -24.65
CA ASP A 466 18.95 0.88 -25.02
C ASP A 466 18.49 1.82 -23.88
N LEU A 467 17.46 1.44 -23.12
CA LEU A 467 17.07 2.13 -21.88
C LEU A 467 18.10 1.99 -20.75
N ALA A 468 18.73 0.82 -20.61
CA ALA A 468 19.80 0.60 -19.64
C ALA A 468 21.09 1.36 -19.98
N ALA A 469 21.32 1.64 -21.26
CA ALA A 469 22.42 2.48 -21.75
C ALA A 469 22.07 3.98 -21.81
N ALA A 470 20.82 4.37 -21.54
CA ALA A 470 20.35 5.74 -21.69
C ALA A 470 21.02 6.71 -20.72
N GLN A 471 21.42 7.86 -21.26
CA GLN A 471 21.99 8.97 -20.49
C GLN A 471 21.29 10.29 -20.82
N ASN A 472 21.06 11.12 -19.82
CA ASN A 472 20.56 12.48 -20.00
C ASN A 472 21.19 13.45 -18.97
N VAL A 473 21.03 14.75 -19.19
CA VAL A 473 21.41 15.78 -18.22
C VAL A 473 20.45 15.76 -17.04
N ASP A 474 21.03 15.78 -15.84
CA ASP A 474 20.36 15.95 -14.56
C ASP A 474 20.79 17.33 -14.02
N PRO A 475 19.88 18.32 -13.90
CA PRO A 475 20.24 19.68 -13.52
C PRO A 475 20.68 19.81 -12.05
N TYR A 476 20.39 18.82 -11.20
CA TYR A 476 20.72 18.82 -9.78
C TYR A 476 22.06 18.11 -9.50
N VAL A 477 22.34 17.03 -10.24
CA VAL A 477 23.58 16.26 -10.15
C VAL A 477 24.69 16.81 -11.05
N SER A 478 24.44 17.07 -12.34
CA SER A 478 25.49 17.30 -13.34
C SER A 478 25.02 17.92 -14.67
N SER A 479 25.65 19.03 -15.09
CA SER A 479 25.47 19.61 -16.43
C SER A 479 26.03 18.77 -17.59
N SER A 480 26.56 17.58 -17.31
CA SER A 480 27.01 16.57 -18.27
C SER A 480 26.16 15.30 -18.12
N PRO A 481 25.74 14.64 -19.21
CA PRO A 481 24.85 13.48 -19.11
C PRO A 481 25.35 12.35 -18.20
N SER A 482 24.44 11.84 -17.38
CA SER A 482 24.57 10.69 -16.48
C SER A 482 23.55 9.60 -16.86
N PRO A 483 23.73 8.34 -16.42
CA PRO A 483 22.72 7.30 -16.59
C PRO A 483 21.37 7.73 -16.02
N VAL A 484 20.28 7.45 -16.74
CA VAL A 484 18.90 7.69 -16.25
C VAL A 484 18.39 6.51 -15.41
N MET A 485 18.93 5.30 -15.62
CA MET A 485 18.53 4.08 -14.90
C MET A 485 19.32 3.91 -13.59
N LEU A 486 18.64 3.60 -12.49
CA LEU A 486 19.23 2.92 -11.34
C LEU A 486 19.08 1.40 -11.43
N ARG A 487 17.90 0.87 -11.78
CA ARG A 487 17.64 -0.58 -11.93
C ARG A 487 16.61 -0.88 -13.04
N ILE A 488 16.49 -2.14 -13.43
CA ILE A 488 15.42 -2.65 -14.31
C ILE A 488 15.08 -4.10 -13.93
N ALA A 489 13.80 -4.47 -14.04
CA ALA A 489 13.31 -5.82 -13.75
C ALA A 489 12.26 -6.29 -14.77
N ASP A 490 12.51 -7.42 -15.42
CA ASP A 490 11.54 -8.12 -16.27
C ASP A 490 10.57 -8.97 -15.39
N PRO A 491 9.59 -9.72 -15.95
CA PRO A 491 8.61 -10.49 -15.17
C PRO A 491 9.21 -11.59 -14.27
N VAL A 492 10.46 -11.99 -14.49
CA VAL A 492 11.19 -12.94 -13.64
C VAL A 492 11.77 -12.21 -12.43
N GLY A 493 12.43 -11.07 -12.66
CA GLY A 493 12.90 -10.16 -11.59
C GLY A 493 11.75 -9.64 -10.73
N GLN A 494 10.71 -9.10 -11.35
CA GLN A 494 9.48 -8.60 -10.69
C GLN A 494 8.85 -9.64 -9.74
N LYS A 495 8.90 -10.94 -10.07
CA LYS A 495 8.35 -11.98 -9.22
C LYS A 495 9.15 -12.18 -7.92
N ALA A 496 10.46 -11.92 -7.92
CA ALA A 496 11.25 -11.88 -6.69
C ALA A 496 10.78 -10.74 -5.76
N LEU A 497 10.38 -9.61 -6.36
CA LEU A 497 10.06 -8.33 -5.72
C LEU A 497 8.58 -8.15 -5.32
N HIS A 498 7.76 -9.21 -5.37
CA HIS A 498 6.31 -9.17 -5.10
C HIS A 498 5.49 -8.27 -6.07
N MET A 499 6.00 -8.05 -7.28
CA MET A 499 5.36 -7.19 -8.30
C MET A 499 4.46 -7.95 -9.30
N VAL A 500 4.23 -9.26 -9.07
CA VAL A 500 3.47 -10.16 -9.97
C VAL A 500 2.33 -10.83 -9.21
N ASN A 501 1.11 -10.28 -9.33
CA ASN A 501 -0.09 -10.79 -8.66
C ASN A 501 -0.73 -12.00 -9.37
N ALA A 502 -1.93 -12.40 -8.89
CA ALA A 502 -2.69 -13.53 -9.40
C ALA A 502 -3.29 -13.37 -10.81
N ASP A 503 -3.19 -12.20 -11.46
CA ASP A 503 -3.71 -11.95 -12.81
C ASP A 503 -2.60 -11.68 -13.84
N PRO A 504 -2.30 -12.65 -14.74
CA PRO A 504 -1.23 -12.51 -15.72
C PRO A 504 -1.50 -11.49 -16.83
N GLN A 505 -2.65 -10.80 -16.84
CA GLN A 505 -2.86 -9.62 -17.70
C GLN A 505 -2.28 -8.34 -17.11
N ARG A 506 -2.02 -8.28 -15.80
CA ARG A 506 -1.53 -7.06 -15.11
C ARG A 506 -0.01 -6.99 -15.02
N THR A 507 0.66 -8.13 -15.15
CA THR A 507 2.13 -8.23 -15.23
C THR A 507 2.65 -7.42 -16.42
N GLN A 508 3.38 -6.35 -16.11
CA GLN A 508 4.05 -5.48 -17.08
C GLN A 508 5.18 -6.19 -17.82
N THR A 509 5.57 -5.69 -19.00
CA THR A 509 6.68 -6.26 -19.78
C THR A 509 8.02 -6.07 -19.09
N PHE A 510 8.26 -4.91 -18.48
CA PHE A 510 9.33 -4.67 -17.50
C PHE A 510 8.98 -3.48 -16.60
N THR A 511 9.66 -3.33 -15.46
CA THR A 511 9.72 -2.09 -14.68
C THR A 511 11.10 -1.49 -14.83
N TYR A 512 11.17 -0.22 -15.18
CA TYR A 512 12.40 0.58 -15.14
C TYR A 512 12.39 1.40 -13.85
N PHE A 513 13.52 1.51 -13.17
CA PHE A 513 13.70 2.31 -11.95
C PHE A 513 14.73 3.39 -12.26
N ALA A 514 14.33 4.66 -12.21
CA ALA A 514 15.15 5.79 -12.66
C ALA A 514 16.14 6.23 -11.57
N ASN A 515 16.87 7.33 -11.80
CA ASN A 515 17.27 8.22 -10.71
C ASN A 515 16.00 8.98 -10.28
N PRO A 516 15.60 8.99 -8.99
CA PRO A 516 14.32 9.56 -8.57
C PRO A 516 14.20 11.09 -8.74
N ASP A 517 15.26 11.80 -9.17
CA ASP A 517 15.11 13.16 -9.73
C ASP A 517 14.24 13.19 -11.02
N TYR A 518 14.03 12.06 -11.73
CA TYR A 518 13.29 11.99 -13.00
C TYR A 518 11.86 11.45 -12.85
N PHE A 519 10.92 12.04 -13.60
CA PHE A 519 9.60 11.47 -13.84
C PHE A 519 9.42 11.15 -15.33
N LEU A 520 9.17 9.89 -15.66
CA LEU A 520 9.23 9.36 -17.02
C LEU A 520 7.85 9.26 -17.67
N THR A 521 7.69 9.88 -18.84
CA THR A 521 6.44 9.93 -19.60
C THR A 521 6.62 9.46 -21.04
N THR A 522 5.52 9.24 -21.77
CA THR A 522 5.58 8.79 -23.19
C THR A 522 5.51 9.92 -24.24
N GLY A 523 5.66 11.18 -23.84
CA GLY A 523 5.54 12.35 -24.71
C GLY A 523 6.38 13.55 -24.23
N ASN A 524 6.44 14.61 -25.03
CA ASN A 524 7.20 15.82 -24.66
C ASN A 524 6.40 16.72 -23.69
N THR A 525 6.94 16.96 -22.50
CA THR A 525 6.36 17.82 -21.45
C THR A 525 6.21 19.27 -21.91
N ALA A 526 5.19 19.96 -21.39
CA ALA A 526 4.88 21.35 -21.71
C ALA A 526 5.76 22.34 -20.92
N CYS A 527 6.94 22.66 -21.45
CA CYS A 527 7.76 23.76 -20.94
C CYS A 527 7.21 25.11 -21.48
N PRO A 528 7.41 26.27 -20.80
CA PRO A 528 6.58 27.49 -20.98
C PRO A 528 6.46 28.08 -22.39
N THR A 529 7.40 27.78 -23.27
CA THR A 529 7.40 28.25 -24.67
C THR A 529 7.58 27.12 -25.70
N ALA A 530 7.70 25.86 -25.26
CA ALA A 530 7.96 24.71 -26.13
C ALA A 530 7.62 23.38 -25.43
N SER A 531 7.01 22.44 -26.18
CA SER A 531 6.89 21.04 -25.76
C SER A 531 8.21 20.30 -26.06
N VAL A 532 8.95 19.91 -25.03
CA VAL A 532 10.33 19.39 -25.13
C VAL A 532 10.49 18.00 -24.48
N PRO A 533 11.52 17.22 -24.85
CA PRO A 533 11.81 15.92 -24.24
C PRO A 533 12.16 15.97 -22.74
N THR A 534 12.82 17.03 -22.28
CA THR A 534 13.27 17.18 -20.88
C THR A 534 12.99 18.61 -20.41
N CYS A 535 12.18 18.75 -19.37
CA CYS A 535 11.90 20.02 -18.69
C CYS A 535 11.82 19.74 -17.19
N VAL A 536 12.37 20.61 -16.35
CA VAL A 536 12.00 20.60 -14.92
C VAL A 536 10.62 21.20 -14.79
N ASP A 537 9.70 20.48 -14.13
CA ASP A 537 8.39 20.98 -13.76
C ASP A 537 8.34 21.25 -12.24
N TYR A 538 8.08 22.50 -11.84
CA TYR A 538 8.04 22.88 -10.42
C TYR A 538 6.71 22.52 -9.73
N HIS A 539 5.73 22.02 -10.48
CA HIS A 539 4.43 21.66 -9.90
C HIS A 539 4.53 20.43 -8.99
N PHE A 540 5.48 19.52 -9.25
CA PHE A 540 5.73 18.30 -8.47
C PHE A 540 7.23 18.25 -8.13
N ALA A 541 7.61 17.94 -6.89
CA ALA A 541 9.02 17.93 -6.48
C ALA A 541 9.38 16.81 -5.49
N TYR A 542 8.44 15.92 -5.23
CA TYR A 542 8.58 14.75 -4.39
C TYR A 542 8.28 13.55 -5.28
N SER A 543 9.16 12.55 -5.25
CA SER A 543 9.14 11.43 -6.18
C SER A 543 9.33 10.12 -5.45
N HIS A 544 8.25 9.35 -5.42
CA HIS A 544 8.07 8.03 -4.85
C HIS A 544 8.22 6.90 -5.89
N GLY A 545 8.24 5.64 -5.43
CA GLY A 545 8.16 4.42 -6.24
C GLY A 545 9.49 3.73 -6.54
N ASP A 546 10.59 4.49 -6.52
CA ASP A 546 11.93 4.01 -6.84
C ASP A 546 12.60 3.23 -5.70
N VAL A 547 13.71 2.56 -6.02
CA VAL A 547 14.39 1.58 -5.14
C VAL A 547 15.48 2.18 -4.23
N THR A 548 15.33 3.43 -3.82
CA THR A 548 16.32 4.16 -2.99
C THR A 548 15.89 4.21 -1.51
N GLU A 549 16.85 4.25 -0.59
CA GLU A 549 16.59 4.20 0.87
C GLU A 549 15.79 5.41 1.37
N ASP A 550 15.88 6.56 0.71
CA ASP A 550 15.10 7.77 1.00
C ASP A 550 13.63 7.71 0.54
N ILE A 551 13.28 6.75 -0.33
CA ILE A 551 11.89 6.41 -0.65
C ILE A 551 11.43 5.22 0.20
N ALA A 552 12.27 4.18 0.27
CA ALA A 552 11.95 2.91 0.89
C ALA A 552 11.76 2.98 2.41
N ARG A 553 12.49 3.86 3.10
CA ARG A 553 12.58 3.89 4.56
C ARG A 553 11.61 4.91 5.17
N THR A 554 10.60 4.39 5.85
CA THR A 554 9.57 5.18 6.56
C THR A 554 9.86 5.16 8.07
N TRP A 555 8.81 5.15 8.90
CA TRP A 555 8.86 5.13 10.36
C TRP A 555 7.55 4.56 10.91
N LEU A 556 7.60 3.93 12.09
CA LEU A 556 6.42 3.32 12.72
C LEU A 556 6.35 3.65 14.21
N GLY A 557 5.33 4.40 14.60
CA GLY A 557 5.00 4.75 15.97
C GLY A 557 3.87 3.90 16.54
N PHE A 558 4.14 3.16 17.62
CA PHE A 558 3.13 2.50 18.46
C PHE A 558 3.09 3.13 19.86
N VAL A 559 1.90 3.47 20.35
CA VAL A 559 1.67 3.93 21.73
C VAL A 559 0.39 3.30 22.28
N GLY A 560 0.46 2.55 23.38
CA GLY A 560 -0.74 2.05 24.05
C GLY A 560 -0.50 0.89 25.02
N PRO A 561 -1.58 0.31 25.60
CA PRO A 561 -1.49 -0.82 26.51
C PRO A 561 -0.83 -2.04 25.86
N GLY A 562 0.24 -2.55 26.47
CA GLY A 562 1.00 -3.70 25.96
C GLY A 562 2.11 -3.36 24.96
N VAL A 563 2.34 -2.08 24.66
CA VAL A 563 3.48 -1.61 23.86
C VAL A 563 4.60 -1.16 24.81
N LYS A 564 5.84 -1.56 24.53
CA LYS A 564 7.03 -1.09 25.26
C LYS A 564 7.25 0.41 25.03
N ASN A 565 7.65 1.13 26.08
CA ASN A 565 8.16 2.49 25.95
C ASN A 565 9.68 2.44 25.71
N LEU A 566 10.08 2.35 24.44
CA LEU A 566 11.48 2.33 24.00
C LEU A 566 11.98 3.72 23.58
N GLY A 567 11.07 4.67 23.34
CA GLY A 567 11.40 5.93 22.66
C GLY A 567 11.66 5.71 21.17
N ARG A 568 12.62 6.44 20.60
CA ARG A 568 13.10 6.22 19.22
C ARG A 568 14.13 5.09 19.19
N THR A 569 13.97 4.12 18.29
CA THR A 569 14.89 2.98 18.10
C THR A 569 15.05 2.63 16.62
N SER A 570 16.15 1.94 16.31
CA SER A 570 16.45 1.31 15.01
C SER A 570 16.67 -0.21 15.14
N ASP A 571 16.48 -0.79 16.34
CA ASP A 571 16.99 -2.13 16.71
C ASP A 571 16.29 -3.29 15.98
N THR A 572 15.06 -3.09 15.53
CA THR A 572 14.25 -4.04 14.75
C THR A 572 14.10 -3.49 13.34
N TRP A 573 14.29 -4.34 12.33
CA TRP A 573 13.88 -4.06 10.95
C TRP A 573 12.47 -4.60 10.75
N SER A 574 11.59 -3.81 10.15
CA SER A 574 10.19 -4.15 9.88
C SER A 574 9.69 -3.48 8.61
N ASP A 575 8.61 -4.00 8.05
CA ASP A 575 7.90 -3.36 6.95
C ASP A 575 6.40 -3.29 7.19
N HIS A 576 5.70 -2.52 6.36
CA HIS A 576 4.26 -2.27 6.49
C HIS A 576 3.38 -3.52 6.58
N ALA A 577 3.84 -4.69 6.14
CA ALA A 577 3.09 -5.93 6.32
C ALA A 577 2.99 -6.32 7.82
N ASP A 578 3.97 -5.96 8.64
CA ASP A 578 4.07 -6.29 10.07
C ASP A 578 3.14 -5.45 10.97
N ILE A 579 2.65 -4.32 10.46
CA ILE A 579 1.75 -3.41 11.19
C ILE A 579 0.47 -4.13 11.61
N ARG A 580 -0.26 -4.72 10.65
CA ARG A 580 -1.53 -5.43 10.92
C ARG A 580 -1.39 -6.58 11.93
N PRO A 581 -0.49 -7.57 11.77
CA PRO A 581 -0.37 -8.67 12.72
C PRO A 581 0.08 -8.20 14.11
N THR A 582 0.87 -7.12 14.20
CA THR A 582 1.20 -6.48 15.49
C THR A 582 -0.04 -5.90 16.17
N ILE A 583 -0.87 -5.16 15.44
CA ILE A 583 -2.16 -4.64 15.92
C ILE A 583 -3.07 -5.79 16.38
N LEU A 584 -3.33 -6.79 15.53
CA LEU A 584 -4.26 -7.87 15.87
C LEU A 584 -3.75 -8.73 17.04
N SER A 585 -2.43 -8.93 17.16
CA SER A 585 -1.82 -9.62 18.31
C SER A 585 -2.09 -8.88 19.63
N LEU A 586 -1.86 -7.56 19.66
CA LEU A 586 -2.18 -6.70 20.81
C LEU A 586 -3.66 -6.77 21.20
N LEU A 587 -4.56 -6.87 20.23
CA LEU A 587 -6.00 -6.90 20.44
C LEU A 587 -6.56 -8.30 20.77
N GLY A 588 -5.77 -9.36 20.60
CA GLY A 588 -6.26 -10.75 20.73
C GLY A 588 -7.15 -11.21 19.57
N LEU A 589 -7.09 -10.50 18.45
CA LEU A 589 -7.81 -10.78 17.22
C LEU A 589 -6.89 -11.51 16.23
N LYS A 590 -7.46 -11.97 15.12
CA LYS A 590 -6.71 -12.47 13.96
C LYS A 590 -7.56 -12.45 12.70
N ASP A 591 -6.89 -12.56 11.57
CA ASP A 591 -7.53 -12.70 10.27
C ASP A 591 -8.11 -14.08 9.99
N SER A 592 -8.89 -14.13 8.91
CA SER A 592 -9.40 -15.35 8.28
C SER A 592 -8.39 -15.98 7.30
N TYR A 593 -7.22 -15.35 7.12
CA TYR A 593 -6.10 -15.75 6.25
C TYR A 593 -4.76 -15.69 7.01
N GLU A 594 -3.67 -16.09 6.35
CA GLU A 594 -2.29 -15.98 6.84
C GLU A 594 -1.66 -14.69 6.28
N PRO A 595 -1.25 -13.71 7.12
CA PRO A 595 -0.55 -12.51 6.67
C PRO A 595 0.92 -12.79 6.38
N ASP A 596 1.50 -12.05 5.42
CA ASP A 596 2.94 -12.02 5.13
C ASP A 596 3.74 -11.27 6.20
N GLY A 597 3.11 -10.37 6.95
CA GLY A 597 3.72 -9.78 8.13
C GLY A 597 3.80 -10.73 9.33
N ALA A 598 4.74 -10.45 10.22
CA ALA A 598 4.83 -11.01 11.56
C ALA A 598 4.55 -9.96 12.64
N ALA A 599 4.17 -10.38 13.84
CA ALA A 599 4.01 -9.43 14.94
C ALA A 599 5.38 -8.99 15.49
N LEU A 600 5.59 -7.68 15.62
CA LEU A 600 6.83 -7.07 16.09
C LEU A 600 6.99 -7.20 17.61
N VAL A 601 7.23 -8.44 18.07
CA VAL A 601 7.31 -8.80 19.50
C VAL A 601 8.34 -8.01 20.30
N ASP A 602 9.39 -7.49 19.64
CA ASP A 602 10.38 -6.63 20.25
C ASP A 602 9.82 -5.25 20.66
N PHE A 603 8.70 -4.81 20.07
CA PHE A 603 7.94 -3.63 20.52
C PHE A 603 6.87 -3.95 21.58
N LEU A 604 6.57 -5.23 21.85
CA LEU A 604 5.45 -5.64 22.71
C LEU A 604 5.88 -6.08 24.12
N ASP A 605 5.07 -5.78 25.13
CA ASP A 605 5.32 -6.22 26.50
C ASP A 605 5.25 -7.75 26.65
N THR A 606 6.08 -8.29 27.54
CA THR A 606 6.08 -9.74 27.87
C THR A 606 4.75 -10.23 28.48
N SER A 607 3.84 -9.33 28.86
CA SER A 607 2.46 -9.67 29.24
C SER A 607 1.49 -9.74 28.05
N ALA A 608 1.75 -8.99 26.98
CA ALA A 608 0.87 -8.85 25.82
C ALA A 608 1.04 -9.95 24.77
N VAL A 609 2.26 -10.48 24.62
CA VAL A 609 2.58 -11.59 23.70
C VAL A 609 2.03 -12.95 24.17
N SER A 610 1.80 -13.86 23.22
CA SER A 610 1.34 -15.23 23.49
C SER A 610 2.29 -16.00 24.42
N ARG A 611 1.82 -17.08 25.04
CA ARG A 611 2.69 -17.95 25.87
C ARG A 611 3.71 -18.68 24.98
N GLU A 612 3.34 -18.91 23.73
CA GLU A 612 4.05 -19.70 22.74
C GLU A 612 5.19 -18.88 22.09
N LEU A 613 4.96 -17.60 21.77
CA LEU A 613 6.01 -16.63 21.43
C LEU A 613 7.09 -16.56 22.53
N ARG A 614 6.68 -16.51 23.80
CA ARG A 614 7.60 -16.49 24.96
C ARG A 614 8.37 -17.78 25.17
N ALA A 615 7.88 -18.93 24.69
CA ALA A 615 8.55 -20.22 24.85
C ALA A 615 9.75 -20.39 23.91
N HIS A 616 9.73 -19.74 22.74
CA HIS A 616 10.73 -19.89 21.68
C HIS A 616 11.33 -18.54 21.23
N HIS A 617 11.29 -17.52 22.09
CA HIS A 617 11.54 -16.11 21.77
C HIS A 617 12.84 -15.85 20.98
N GLU A 618 13.99 -16.34 21.45
CA GLU A 618 15.29 -16.10 20.78
C GLU A 618 15.32 -16.68 19.35
N SER A 619 14.75 -17.87 19.17
CA SER A 619 14.67 -18.54 17.86
C SER A 619 13.63 -17.93 16.94
N LEU A 620 12.52 -17.39 17.48
CA LEU A 620 11.48 -16.72 16.70
C LEU A 620 11.89 -15.32 16.26
N VAL A 621 12.58 -14.54 17.10
CA VAL A 621 13.16 -13.25 16.70
C VAL A 621 14.23 -13.44 15.62
N ARG A 622 15.11 -14.45 15.77
CA ARG A 622 16.06 -14.80 14.70
C ARG A 622 15.38 -15.28 13.41
N LEU A 623 14.28 -16.02 13.53
CA LEU A 623 13.50 -16.43 12.36
C LEU A 623 12.89 -15.21 11.68
N HIS A 624 12.38 -14.25 12.45
CA HIS A 624 11.83 -13.01 11.92
C HIS A 624 12.86 -12.20 11.11
N THR A 625 14.08 -12.01 11.64
CA THR A 625 15.15 -11.33 10.90
C THR A 625 15.42 -12.00 9.55
N VAL A 626 15.70 -13.30 9.54
CA VAL A 626 16.03 -14.03 8.29
C VAL A 626 14.83 -14.16 7.37
N TYR A 627 13.60 -14.18 7.91
CA TYR A 627 12.38 -14.14 7.14
C TYR A 627 12.25 -12.83 6.37
N LYS A 628 12.39 -11.68 7.05
CA LYS A 628 12.37 -10.36 6.44
C LYS A 628 13.48 -10.20 5.40
N GLU A 629 14.68 -10.69 5.67
CA GLU A 629 15.80 -10.66 4.73
C GLU A 629 15.52 -11.39 3.39
N ILE A 630 14.67 -12.44 3.39
CA ILE A 630 14.31 -13.20 2.17
C ILE A 630 12.93 -12.83 1.58
N ALA A 631 12.03 -12.27 2.37
CA ALA A 631 10.63 -12.03 1.99
C ALA A 631 10.33 -10.58 1.63
N ALA A 632 10.94 -9.60 2.31
CA ALA A 632 10.57 -8.20 2.14
C ALA A 632 11.04 -7.64 0.78
N PRO A 633 10.30 -6.71 0.15
CA PRO A 633 10.67 -6.10 -1.13
C PRO A 633 11.95 -5.26 -1.05
N PHE A 634 12.33 -4.79 0.14
CA PHE A 634 13.61 -4.11 0.42
C PHE A 634 14.60 -4.99 1.22
N GLY A 635 14.30 -6.28 1.42
CA GLY A 635 15.23 -7.23 2.03
C GLY A 635 16.43 -7.56 1.12
N PRO A 636 17.58 -8.02 1.64
CA PRO A 636 18.77 -8.28 0.83
C PRO A 636 18.56 -9.28 -0.31
N PHE A 637 17.67 -10.27 -0.18
CA PHE A 637 17.31 -11.16 -1.29
C PHE A 637 16.72 -10.41 -2.49
N ALA A 638 15.81 -9.46 -2.22
CA ALA A 638 15.19 -8.63 -3.24
C ALA A 638 16.21 -7.68 -3.88
N ALA A 639 17.04 -7.03 -3.05
CA ALA A 639 18.11 -6.14 -3.54
C ALA A 639 19.13 -6.87 -4.43
N ASP A 640 19.63 -8.03 -4.02
CA ASP A 640 20.60 -8.81 -4.79
C ASP A 640 19.99 -9.40 -6.08
N THR A 641 18.75 -9.91 -6.03
CA THR A 641 18.07 -10.42 -7.24
C THR A 641 17.74 -9.30 -8.24
N LEU A 642 17.39 -8.09 -7.78
CA LEU A 642 17.22 -6.92 -8.65
C LEU A 642 18.55 -6.45 -9.26
N VAL A 643 19.65 -6.47 -8.51
CA VAL A 643 21.00 -6.18 -9.05
C VAL A 643 21.38 -7.20 -10.13
N ALA A 644 21.13 -8.49 -9.90
CA ALA A 644 21.38 -9.54 -10.88
C ALA A 644 20.51 -9.38 -12.13
N SER A 645 19.20 -9.10 -11.97
CA SER A 645 18.27 -8.89 -13.09
C SER A 645 18.65 -7.64 -13.90
N THR A 646 18.98 -6.54 -13.24
CA THR A 646 19.44 -5.30 -13.89
C THR A 646 20.63 -5.54 -14.81
N ARG A 647 21.64 -6.29 -14.36
CA ARG A 647 22.82 -6.63 -15.18
C ARG A 647 22.49 -7.64 -16.27
N ALA A 648 21.68 -8.66 -15.97
CA ALA A 648 21.19 -9.63 -16.94
C ALA A 648 20.48 -8.94 -18.11
N ILE A 649 19.54 -8.05 -17.80
CA ILE A 649 18.72 -7.32 -18.76
C ILE A 649 19.57 -6.36 -19.60
N ALA A 650 20.52 -5.64 -18.99
CA ALA A 650 21.48 -4.79 -19.71
C ALA A 650 22.52 -5.56 -20.54
N SER A 651 22.68 -6.87 -20.31
CA SER A 651 23.65 -7.72 -21.03
C SER A 651 23.16 -8.17 -22.41
N GLY A 652 24.09 -8.76 -23.18
CA GLY A 652 23.78 -9.46 -24.42
C GLY A 652 23.84 -8.59 -25.67
N SER A 653 23.22 -9.06 -26.74
CA SER A 653 23.22 -8.47 -28.08
C SER A 653 22.11 -9.06 -28.94
N ALA A 654 21.83 -8.45 -30.08
CA ALA A 654 20.87 -8.97 -31.08
C ALA A 654 21.19 -10.39 -31.64
N THR A 655 22.31 -11.00 -31.26
CA THR A 655 22.70 -12.38 -31.65
C THR A 655 23.07 -13.30 -30.49
N ASP A 656 23.13 -12.80 -29.26
CA ASP A 656 23.50 -13.58 -28.07
C ASP A 656 22.93 -12.91 -26.80
N ASP A 657 21.94 -13.56 -26.19
CA ASP A 657 21.33 -13.21 -24.90
C ASP A 657 21.54 -14.37 -23.89
N SER A 658 22.61 -15.16 -24.03
CA SER A 658 22.87 -16.34 -23.20
C SER A 658 23.17 -16.03 -21.72
N ALA A 659 23.83 -14.90 -21.45
CA ALA A 659 24.07 -14.40 -20.10
C ALA A 659 22.74 -14.04 -19.40
N TYR A 660 21.91 -13.21 -20.05
CA TYR A 660 20.55 -12.90 -19.63
C TYR A 660 19.74 -14.16 -19.29
N ALA A 661 19.63 -15.09 -20.25
CA ALA A 661 18.84 -16.32 -20.07
C ALA A 661 19.35 -17.22 -18.93
N SER A 662 20.66 -17.27 -18.69
CA SER A 662 21.26 -18.03 -17.59
C SER A 662 21.02 -17.38 -16.22
N THR A 663 21.09 -16.05 -16.14
CA THR A 663 20.88 -15.30 -14.90
C THR A 663 19.40 -15.31 -14.49
N GLU A 664 18.47 -15.03 -15.40
CA GLU A 664 17.03 -15.09 -15.08
C GLU A 664 16.56 -16.52 -14.78
N SER A 665 17.14 -17.55 -15.42
CA SER A 665 16.89 -18.95 -15.01
C SER A 665 17.33 -19.22 -13.56
N SER A 666 18.39 -18.54 -13.10
CA SER A 666 18.90 -18.64 -11.75
C SER A 666 18.06 -17.84 -10.75
N ILE A 667 17.62 -16.63 -11.09
CA ILE A 667 16.65 -15.83 -10.31
C ILE A 667 15.34 -16.60 -10.15
N SER A 668 14.77 -17.12 -11.24
CA SER A 668 13.54 -17.93 -11.20
C SER A 668 13.67 -19.17 -10.27
N SER A 669 14.83 -19.83 -10.27
CA SER A 669 15.13 -20.94 -9.38
C SER A 669 15.33 -20.51 -7.92
N LEU A 670 15.93 -19.33 -7.67
CA LEU A 670 16.09 -18.77 -6.32
C LEU A 670 14.76 -18.33 -5.74
N THR A 671 13.94 -17.57 -6.49
CA THR A 671 12.59 -17.18 -6.08
C THR A 671 11.72 -18.40 -5.80
N SER A 672 11.81 -19.47 -6.61
CA SER A 672 11.07 -20.72 -6.35
C SER A 672 11.51 -21.44 -5.06
N GLN A 673 12.76 -21.25 -4.61
CA GLN A 673 13.25 -21.74 -3.31
C GLN A 673 12.86 -20.79 -2.17
N ARG A 674 12.88 -19.47 -2.42
CA ARG A 674 12.41 -18.42 -1.52
C ARG A 674 10.96 -18.68 -1.15
N ASP A 675 10.05 -18.71 -2.12
CA ASP A 675 8.61 -18.84 -1.90
C ASP A 675 8.26 -20.10 -1.08
N ALA A 676 9.00 -21.20 -1.30
CA ALA A 676 8.81 -22.46 -0.57
C ALA A 676 9.37 -22.45 0.87
N LEU A 677 10.35 -21.59 1.17
CA LEU A 677 10.91 -21.40 2.51
C LEU A 677 10.16 -20.33 3.30
N GLU A 678 9.88 -19.20 2.65
CA GLU A 678 9.04 -18.08 3.08
C GLU A 678 7.75 -18.59 3.71
N ALA A 679 6.95 -19.38 2.97
CA ALA A 679 5.70 -19.94 3.49
C ALA A 679 5.88 -20.80 4.76
N GLN A 680 7.00 -21.52 4.92
CA GLN A 680 7.26 -22.31 6.13
C GLN A 680 7.62 -21.40 7.32
N MET A 681 8.40 -20.35 7.08
CA MET A 681 8.76 -19.35 8.09
C MET A 681 7.54 -18.55 8.54
N ARG A 682 6.74 -18.05 7.59
CA ARG A 682 5.48 -17.33 7.80
C ARG A 682 4.53 -18.15 8.68
N THR A 683 4.17 -19.37 8.26
CA THR A 683 3.32 -20.27 9.06
C THR A 683 3.87 -20.50 10.48
N ALA A 684 5.19 -20.58 10.68
CA ALA A 684 5.77 -20.73 12.02
C ALA A 684 5.59 -19.46 12.90
N LEU A 685 5.81 -18.27 12.32
CA LEU A 685 5.62 -16.97 12.98
C LEU A 685 4.12 -16.71 13.27
N THR A 686 3.24 -16.95 12.30
CA THR A 686 1.78 -16.81 12.42
C THR A 686 1.22 -17.78 13.48
N ASN A 687 1.63 -19.05 13.50
CA ASN A 687 1.16 -20.03 14.49
C ASN A 687 1.65 -19.73 15.92
N ALA A 688 2.86 -19.19 16.09
CA ALA A 688 3.34 -18.75 17.40
C ALA A 688 2.55 -17.53 17.91
N THR A 689 2.21 -16.60 17.02
CA THR A 689 1.48 -15.36 17.33
C THR A 689 0.00 -15.62 17.63
N PHE A 690 -0.72 -16.25 16.70
CA PHE A 690 -2.19 -16.37 16.70
C PHE A 690 -2.72 -17.76 17.09
N GLY A 691 -1.83 -18.66 17.51
CA GLY A 691 -2.13 -20.01 17.95
C GLY A 691 -2.31 -21.01 16.80
N GLY A 692 -1.44 -22.02 16.78
CA GLY A 692 -1.49 -23.16 15.85
C GLY A 692 -0.45 -24.22 16.19
N PRO A 693 -0.19 -25.18 15.30
CA PRO A 693 0.91 -26.13 15.45
C PRO A 693 2.26 -25.40 15.46
N LEU A 694 2.99 -25.48 16.58
CA LEU A 694 4.30 -24.84 16.72
C LEU A 694 5.38 -25.63 15.98
N ALA A 695 6.27 -24.92 15.29
CA ALA A 695 7.53 -25.47 14.84
C ALA A 695 8.47 -25.72 16.04
N SER A 696 9.19 -26.85 16.04
CA SER A 696 10.21 -27.12 17.06
C SER A 696 11.47 -26.28 16.83
N GLU A 697 12.27 -26.06 17.88
CA GLU A 697 13.58 -25.39 17.82
C GLU A 697 14.48 -25.89 16.67
N GLN A 698 14.47 -27.19 16.40
CA GLN A 698 15.24 -27.77 15.30
C GLN A 698 14.70 -27.38 13.91
N GLN A 699 13.38 -27.21 13.77
CA GLN A 699 12.77 -26.71 12.54
C GLN A 699 13.00 -25.20 12.36
N LEU A 700 12.85 -24.41 13.44
CA LEU A 700 13.16 -22.97 13.45
C LEU A 700 14.61 -22.74 13.00
N LYS A 701 15.56 -23.45 13.62
CA LYS A 701 16.96 -23.41 13.21
C LYS A 701 17.17 -23.89 11.77
N SER A 702 16.55 -25.00 11.36
CA SER A 702 16.70 -25.51 9.99
C SER A 702 16.17 -24.52 8.94
N MET A 703 15.16 -23.71 9.26
CA MET A 703 14.69 -22.63 8.38
C MET A 703 15.70 -21.48 8.34
N ILE A 704 16.20 -21.01 9.48
CA ILE A 704 17.26 -19.99 9.58
C ILE A 704 18.50 -20.42 8.76
N ASP A 705 18.99 -21.64 8.97
CA ASP A 705 20.18 -22.17 8.28
C ASP A 705 19.98 -22.27 6.75
N GLN A 706 18.73 -22.46 6.27
CA GLN A 706 18.38 -22.43 4.83
C GLN A 706 18.24 -21.01 4.29
N GLY A 707 17.69 -20.07 5.06
CA GLY A 707 17.53 -18.67 4.65
C GLY A 707 18.88 -18.00 4.42
N ASN A 708 19.85 -18.23 5.31
CA ASN A 708 21.23 -17.78 5.14
C ASN A 708 21.86 -18.33 3.84
N GLN A 709 21.65 -19.61 3.52
CA GLN A 709 22.14 -20.21 2.27
C GLN A 709 21.47 -19.61 1.02
N LEU A 710 20.20 -19.21 1.11
CA LEU A 710 19.48 -18.56 0.02
C LEU A 710 20.02 -17.13 -0.23
N LEU A 711 20.35 -16.40 0.85
CA LEU A 711 20.99 -15.09 0.80
C LEU A 711 22.42 -15.19 0.22
N ASP A 712 23.24 -16.14 0.69
CA ASP A 712 24.57 -16.43 0.12
C ASP A 712 24.50 -16.67 -1.40
N HIS A 713 23.50 -17.43 -1.88
CA HIS A 713 23.32 -17.70 -3.31
C HIS A 713 22.82 -16.48 -4.10
N ALA A 714 21.93 -15.66 -3.54
CA ALA A 714 21.48 -14.41 -4.18
C ALA A 714 22.64 -13.42 -4.33
N SER A 715 23.41 -13.21 -3.26
CA SER A 715 24.57 -12.32 -3.25
C SER A 715 25.70 -12.80 -4.14
N ALA A 716 25.92 -14.12 -4.22
CA ALA A 716 26.84 -14.71 -5.20
C ALA A 716 26.39 -14.47 -6.65
N LEU A 717 25.09 -14.52 -6.94
CA LEU A 717 24.54 -14.22 -8.26
C LEU A 717 24.70 -12.73 -8.61
N ALA A 718 24.33 -11.83 -7.69
CA ALA A 718 24.52 -10.38 -7.81
C ALA A 718 26.00 -9.96 -7.92
N SER A 719 26.93 -10.80 -7.43
CA SER A 719 28.37 -10.60 -7.57
C SER A 719 28.96 -11.16 -8.87
N ALA A 720 28.26 -12.08 -9.55
CA ALA A 720 28.75 -12.80 -10.73
C ALA A 720 28.11 -12.37 -12.05
N SER A 721 26.93 -11.74 -12.00
CA SER A 721 26.22 -11.10 -13.14
C SER A 721 26.89 -9.82 -13.63
#